data_AF-A0A0Q8XWI8-F1
#
_entry.id   AF-A0A0Q8XWI8-F1
#
_cell.length_a   1.000
_cell.length_b   1.000
_cell.length_c   1.000
_cell.angle_alpha   90.00
_cell.angle_beta   90.00
_cell.angle_gamma   90.00
#
_symmetry.space_group_name_H-M   'P 1'
#
loop_
_entity.id
_entity.type
_entity.pdbx_description
1 polymer ?
#
loop_
_entity_poly.entity_id
_entity_poly.type
_entity_poly.pdbx_seq_one_letter_code
_entity_poly.pdbx_strand_id
1 'polypeptide(L)'
;MKADLSRLTFDPARRYRAVRMQQGRVQMDTDWNEQQDILNRRIETETADTVGAVGVPLAAAGFALSPAGKDLAVTAGRLYLDGLLCENPEAATVARQPDLPATASPVLPAGASALPLPPPGITPADIDGVVVFGAGGQPAPPPEGMYLAYLEAWQRHLCALDLAPDDYSMREVALGGPDTATREKTVWQVKLMQVGAPGDALTCLSALPAWDALTALPDARMSARAEASVPPKTPCQLPPDAGYRLLENHLYRIEIHQDGAGAGKARYKWSRENGSILSRVVRWLGDPVANEFEVASIGRDDVLAITAGCWVEFLDDTHELLGQPGPLAQVVRTDGNTVTIDPASLIGHPLDAPRFPANPRVRRWDGVAEITPAPIASANAGWVELEQDGIEIKFSPGRLRVGDYWLIPARTATASIEWPRMPDGKPAFTAAAGILRAYARLALLRWQAGAWTLMSDCRPLFPALTELTQLYYVGGDGQSVRPNPAMTPDVVALPSELRAGVANGGYPVANATVRFSVDAGRLPNGTATQDVQTGADGVASIAWSIACDPARPVQHASAQLLVAGQPAVDRYLPLQFNAQLALAAEVGYDPSGCADLLAEQAYTVQQALDALCRRTHGGGCCITVGPGGDFPTLDKALHTLIGQDRLDICLCLTPGEHKLDDDLAAKGPRVRLMLHGCGPASRLILEERDFSLNGFASVSIADLTIARRGQPRPLVFAQCADVRLSRVDCAGPAGPGASLVRIEGSRRVQIENCRLLAGGRGNAERRDLLLGRAPTLAILKEALSPEAMLDDDDDRAALGLARMPMDARKAMATEIASLLRAGAAGNALTDPRIQAALRSLAAQLGREAPAQSRLRAAVGLLAAAVLADPLSCALALLDNDADTTLRDNRLRGGISLFAESGEFPELTADQLKLLSVGIRTGKLIPAGEGALTLQCNEFSSMRLGAESLRAMLTTMQTGGDFAAWRSLRAADNTLDAYSHFPAFDAALTGNSLLTNGDAGALIAVQAKIIGNFAHNDFRLFVSGTNPESLANGGLNVVTV
;
A
#
# COMPACT_ATOMS: atom_id res chain seq x y z
N MET A 1 -17.36 25.58 -42.33
CA MET A 1 -18.29 26.67 -41.98
C MET A 1 -19.03 27.09 -43.24
N LYS A 2 -20.35 27.33 -43.17
CA LYS A 2 -21.22 27.69 -44.31
C LYS A 2 -22.06 28.95 -44.05
N ALA A 3 -21.69 29.72 -43.03
CA ALA A 3 -22.39 30.92 -42.62
C ALA A 3 -21.55 32.16 -42.97
N ASP A 4 -22.22 33.21 -43.39
CA ASP A 4 -21.66 34.56 -43.49
C ASP A 4 -21.67 35.21 -42.10
N LEU A 5 -20.49 35.51 -41.55
CA LEU A 5 -20.30 35.92 -40.17
C LEU A 5 -19.41 37.17 -40.08
N SER A 6 -19.72 38.07 -39.16
CA SER A 6 -18.93 39.31 -38.99
C SER A 6 -17.56 39.07 -38.32
N ARG A 7 -17.53 38.16 -37.34
CA ARG A 7 -16.34 37.64 -36.62
C ARG A 7 -16.76 36.61 -35.57
N LEU A 8 -15.79 35.84 -35.06
CA LEU A 8 -15.93 35.03 -33.84
C LEU A 8 -15.07 35.63 -32.73
N THR A 9 -15.65 35.83 -31.56
CA THR A 9 -15.00 36.50 -30.41
C THR A 9 -14.79 35.60 -29.20
N PHE A 10 -15.33 34.38 -29.22
CA PHE A 10 -15.20 33.44 -28.12
C PHE A 10 -13.72 33.13 -27.84
N ASP A 11 -13.30 33.41 -26.61
CA ASP A 11 -11.95 33.13 -26.11
C ASP A 11 -12.05 32.40 -24.75
N PRO A 12 -11.73 31.10 -24.69
CA PRO A 12 -11.81 30.34 -23.45
C PRO A 12 -10.87 30.87 -22.36
N ALA A 13 -9.80 31.61 -22.69
CA ALA A 13 -8.88 32.19 -21.72
C ALA A 13 -9.50 33.32 -20.90
N ARG A 14 -10.51 34.03 -21.46
CA ARG A 14 -11.21 35.14 -20.77
C ARG A 14 -12.22 34.67 -19.73
N ARG A 15 -12.65 33.40 -19.79
CA ARG A 15 -13.57 32.77 -18.83
C ARG A 15 -14.89 33.53 -18.67
N TYR A 16 -15.41 34.10 -19.76
CA TYR A 16 -16.75 34.70 -19.74
C TYR A 16 -17.81 33.62 -19.56
N ARG A 17 -18.84 33.95 -18.76
CA ARG A 17 -19.93 33.03 -18.44
C ARG A 17 -21.17 33.24 -19.31
N ALA A 18 -21.41 34.46 -19.78
CA ALA A 18 -22.55 34.83 -20.61
C ALA A 18 -22.34 36.20 -21.24
N VAL A 19 -22.96 36.41 -22.40
CA VAL A 19 -23.16 37.71 -23.04
C VAL A 19 -24.46 38.32 -22.52
N ARG A 20 -24.47 39.64 -22.26
CA ARG A 20 -25.63 40.36 -21.72
C ARG A 20 -26.08 41.45 -22.69
N MET A 21 -27.29 41.28 -23.23
CA MET A 21 -27.93 42.31 -24.04
C MET A 21 -28.16 43.59 -23.22
N GLN A 22 -27.78 44.73 -23.79
CA GLN A 22 -28.03 46.04 -23.20
C GLN A 22 -29.22 46.71 -23.89
N GLN A 23 -30.06 47.38 -23.10
CA GLN A 23 -31.22 48.10 -23.62
C GLN A 23 -30.78 49.18 -24.62
N GLY A 24 -31.43 49.23 -25.78
CA GLY A 24 -31.25 50.28 -26.79
C GLY A 24 -29.96 50.19 -27.62
N ARG A 25 -29.17 49.11 -27.50
CA ARG A 25 -27.97 48.90 -28.33
C ARG A 25 -28.27 48.00 -29.53
N VAL A 26 -27.47 48.17 -30.60
CA VAL A 26 -27.50 47.33 -31.81
C VAL A 26 -27.09 45.90 -31.43
N GLN A 27 -27.82 44.91 -31.94
CA GLN A 27 -27.47 43.50 -31.79
C GLN A 27 -26.59 43.05 -32.94
N MET A 28 -25.53 42.29 -32.62
CA MET A 28 -24.62 41.71 -33.60
C MET A 28 -24.76 40.19 -33.60
N ASP A 29 -24.58 39.55 -34.76
CA ASP A 29 -24.47 38.09 -34.90
C ASP A 29 -23.39 37.52 -33.97
N THR A 30 -22.28 38.25 -33.85
CA THR A 30 -21.14 37.90 -32.99
C THR A 30 -21.54 37.64 -31.54
N ASP A 31 -22.40 38.48 -30.95
CA ASP A 31 -22.81 38.36 -29.55
C ASP A 31 -23.66 37.10 -29.31
N TRP A 32 -24.52 36.75 -30.28
CA TRP A 32 -25.35 35.55 -30.23
C TRP A 32 -24.51 34.28 -30.40
N ASN A 33 -23.59 34.28 -31.36
CA ASN A 33 -22.65 33.18 -31.59
C ASN A 33 -21.74 32.94 -30.39
N GLU A 34 -21.11 34.00 -29.83
CA GLU A 34 -20.25 33.89 -28.66
C GLU A 34 -21.00 33.33 -27.44
N GLN A 35 -22.28 33.69 -27.26
CA GLN A 35 -23.10 33.12 -26.20
C GLN A 35 -23.33 31.61 -26.40
N GLN A 36 -23.52 31.12 -27.63
CA GLN A 36 -23.64 29.68 -27.89
C GLN A 36 -22.31 28.96 -27.64
N ASP A 37 -21.20 29.51 -28.12
CA ASP A 37 -19.86 28.92 -27.92
C ASP A 37 -19.50 28.82 -26.43
N ILE A 38 -19.83 29.84 -25.62
CA ILE A 38 -19.65 29.81 -24.16
C ILE A 38 -20.46 28.67 -23.52
N LEU A 39 -21.71 28.46 -23.96
CA LEU A 39 -22.56 27.40 -23.42
C LEU A 39 -22.09 26.02 -23.85
N ASN A 40 -21.77 25.84 -25.13
CA ASN A 40 -21.26 24.58 -25.68
C ASN A 40 -19.98 24.17 -24.97
N ARG A 41 -18.99 25.07 -24.88
CA ARG A 41 -17.77 24.81 -24.12
C ARG A 41 -18.09 24.40 -22.69
N ARG A 42 -18.98 25.12 -22.00
CA ARG A 42 -19.33 24.79 -20.62
C ARG A 42 -19.94 23.38 -20.50
N ILE A 43 -20.93 23.04 -21.34
CA ILE A 43 -21.62 21.75 -21.31
C ILE A 43 -20.66 20.61 -21.65
N GLU A 44 -19.86 20.77 -22.70
CA GLU A 44 -18.87 19.77 -23.13
C GLU A 44 -17.81 19.54 -22.04
N THR A 45 -17.32 20.62 -21.41
CA THR A 45 -16.37 20.51 -20.28
C THR A 45 -16.98 19.82 -19.07
N GLU A 46 -18.16 20.27 -18.63
CA GLU A 46 -18.85 19.68 -17.48
C GLU A 46 -19.14 18.18 -17.72
N THR A 47 -19.49 17.82 -18.96
CA THR A 47 -19.72 16.43 -19.36
C THR A 47 -18.43 15.62 -19.36
N ALA A 48 -17.36 16.13 -19.98
CA ALA A 48 -16.06 15.45 -20.03
C ALA A 48 -15.44 15.28 -18.63
N ASP A 49 -15.57 16.28 -17.75
CA ASP A 49 -15.06 16.22 -16.37
C ASP A 49 -15.88 15.24 -15.50
N THR A 50 -17.17 15.05 -15.79
CA THR A 50 -18.07 14.17 -15.02
C THR A 50 -18.05 12.72 -15.50
N VAL A 51 -18.03 12.50 -16.82
CA VAL A 51 -18.13 11.18 -17.46
C VAL A 51 -16.75 10.63 -17.86
N GLY A 52 -15.78 11.51 -18.11
CA GLY A 52 -14.50 11.18 -18.73
C GLY A 52 -14.46 11.49 -20.23
N ALA A 53 -13.30 11.28 -20.86
CA ALA A 53 -13.11 11.50 -22.30
C ALA A 53 -14.00 10.60 -23.17
N VAL A 54 -14.33 9.39 -22.69
CA VAL A 54 -15.29 8.49 -23.33
C VAL A 54 -16.15 7.87 -22.25
N GLY A 55 -17.47 7.82 -22.44
CA GLY A 55 -18.37 7.12 -21.54
C GLY A 55 -19.69 6.74 -22.18
N VAL A 56 -20.14 5.53 -21.88
CA VAL A 56 -21.40 4.97 -22.41
C VAL A 56 -22.37 4.75 -21.24
N PRO A 57 -23.52 5.45 -21.19
CA PRO A 57 -24.46 5.31 -20.08
C PRO A 57 -25.12 3.93 -20.10
N LEU A 58 -25.02 3.17 -19.00
CA LEU A 58 -25.57 1.80 -18.92
C LEU A 58 -27.05 1.71 -19.27
N ALA A 59 -27.85 2.69 -18.83
CA ALA A 59 -29.30 2.71 -19.08
C ALA A 59 -29.68 2.88 -20.57
N ALA A 60 -28.75 3.33 -21.41
CA ALA A 60 -28.95 3.54 -22.83
C ALA A 60 -27.66 3.25 -23.63
N ALA A 61 -27.01 2.11 -23.35
CA ALA A 61 -25.68 1.83 -23.86
C ALA A 61 -25.67 1.60 -25.38
N GLY A 62 -25.14 2.57 -26.13
CA GLY A 62 -25.07 2.50 -27.60
C GLY A 62 -23.72 2.03 -28.14
N PHE A 63 -23.67 1.81 -29.46
CA PHE A 63 -22.43 1.56 -30.21
C PHE A 63 -21.69 0.25 -29.87
N ALA A 64 -22.34 -0.71 -29.22
CA ALA A 64 -21.83 -2.08 -29.11
C ALA A 64 -21.74 -2.71 -30.49
N LEU A 65 -20.65 -3.45 -30.74
CA LEU A 65 -20.40 -4.13 -32.00
C LEU A 65 -20.53 -5.64 -31.85
N SER A 66 -21.25 -6.27 -32.78
CA SER A 66 -21.34 -7.72 -32.87
C SER A 66 -21.26 -8.20 -34.31
N PRO A 67 -20.61 -9.34 -34.60
CA PRO A 67 -20.57 -9.91 -35.95
C PRO A 67 -21.97 -10.10 -36.56
N ALA A 68 -22.13 -9.67 -37.81
CA ALA A 68 -23.36 -9.79 -38.60
C ALA A 68 -23.02 -10.25 -40.03
N GLY A 69 -22.55 -11.49 -40.17
CA GLY A 69 -22.07 -12.02 -41.45
C GLY A 69 -20.77 -11.34 -41.89
N LYS A 70 -20.78 -10.72 -43.08
CA LYS A 70 -19.65 -9.93 -43.63
C LYS A 70 -19.58 -8.51 -43.06
N ASP A 71 -20.57 -8.11 -42.26
CA ASP A 71 -20.66 -6.80 -41.61
C ASP A 71 -20.63 -6.93 -40.08
N LEU A 72 -20.77 -5.79 -39.41
CA LEU A 72 -20.82 -5.65 -37.96
C LEU A 72 -22.07 -4.85 -37.59
N ALA A 73 -22.92 -5.40 -36.73
CA ALA A 73 -24.05 -4.68 -36.20
C ALA A 73 -23.60 -3.65 -35.16
N VAL A 74 -24.20 -2.46 -35.17
CA VAL A 74 -24.01 -1.35 -34.25
C VAL A 74 -25.31 -1.15 -33.48
N THR A 75 -25.27 -1.29 -32.16
CA THR A 75 -26.47 -1.13 -31.31
C THR A 75 -26.93 0.33 -31.20
N ALA A 76 -28.25 0.51 -31.04
CA ALA A 76 -28.86 1.79 -30.70
C ALA A 76 -28.49 2.21 -29.27
N GLY A 77 -28.45 3.52 -29.01
CA GLY A 77 -28.19 4.10 -27.70
C GLY A 77 -27.34 5.36 -27.76
N ARG A 78 -26.66 5.67 -26.67
CA ARG A 78 -25.88 6.90 -26.49
C ARG A 78 -24.43 6.60 -26.14
N LEU A 79 -23.55 7.54 -26.48
CA LEU A 79 -22.16 7.57 -26.07
C LEU A 79 -21.72 9.04 -25.95
N TYR A 80 -21.00 9.37 -24.88
CA TYR A 80 -20.35 10.67 -24.70
C TYR A 80 -18.88 10.57 -25.09
N LEU A 81 -18.41 11.51 -25.89
CA LEU A 81 -17.06 11.52 -26.46
C LEU A 81 -16.50 12.94 -26.43
N ASP A 82 -15.50 13.17 -25.57
CA ASP A 82 -14.91 14.48 -25.26
C ASP A 82 -15.98 15.56 -24.96
N GLY A 83 -17.06 15.15 -24.30
CA GLY A 83 -18.20 16.02 -23.97
C GLY A 83 -19.29 16.08 -25.05
N LEU A 84 -19.05 15.59 -26.27
CA LEU A 84 -20.05 15.49 -27.33
C LEU A 84 -21.00 14.32 -27.09
N LEU A 85 -22.31 14.57 -27.15
CA LEU A 85 -23.33 13.53 -27.13
C LEU A 85 -23.50 12.92 -28.53
N CYS A 86 -23.13 11.65 -28.68
CA CYS A 86 -23.40 10.84 -29.85
C CYS A 86 -24.64 9.98 -29.59
N GLU A 87 -25.67 10.12 -30.43
CA GLU A 87 -26.90 9.33 -30.35
C GLU A 87 -27.08 8.49 -31.60
N ASN A 88 -27.25 7.18 -31.40
CA ASN A 88 -27.69 6.27 -32.44
C ASN A 88 -29.15 5.84 -32.13
N PRO A 89 -30.15 6.39 -32.82
CA PRO A 89 -31.56 6.16 -32.47
C PRO A 89 -32.03 4.72 -32.75
N GLU A 90 -31.42 4.04 -33.72
CA GLU A 90 -31.80 2.70 -34.15
C GLU A 90 -30.59 1.83 -34.46
N ALA A 91 -30.73 0.50 -34.40
CA ALA A 91 -29.62 -0.40 -34.71
C ALA A 91 -29.25 -0.28 -36.19
N ALA A 92 -27.95 -0.22 -36.47
CA ALA A 92 -27.41 -0.08 -37.82
C ALA A 92 -26.30 -1.11 -38.06
N THR A 93 -25.65 -1.07 -39.21
CA THR A 93 -24.38 -1.79 -39.42
C THR A 93 -23.25 -0.81 -39.72
N VAL A 94 -22.00 -1.25 -39.55
CA VAL A 94 -20.83 -0.40 -39.81
C VAL A 94 -20.80 0.08 -41.27
N ALA A 95 -21.23 -0.73 -42.23
CA ALA A 95 -21.35 -0.31 -43.63
C ALA A 95 -22.61 0.51 -43.95
N ARG A 96 -23.64 0.50 -43.09
CA ARG A 96 -24.96 1.14 -43.30
C ARG A 96 -25.40 1.99 -42.11
N GLN A 97 -24.53 2.90 -41.70
CA GLN A 97 -24.78 3.84 -40.60
C GLN A 97 -25.23 5.22 -41.13
N PRO A 98 -26.02 6.00 -40.35
CA PRO A 98 -26.70 7.21 -40.85
C PRO A 98 -25.79 8.29 -41.47
N ASP A 99 -24.60 8.49 -40.91
CA ASP A 99 -23.69 9.56 -41.34
C ASP A 99 -22.50 9.05 -42.19
N LEU A 100 -22.51 7.78 -42.61
CA LEU A 100 -21.56 7.26 -43.59
C LEU A 100 -22.24 7.18 -44.97
N PRO A 101 -21.68 7.76 -46.04
CA PRO A 101 -22.24 7.63 -47.38
C PRO A 101 -22.43 6.14 -47.75
N ALA A 102 -23.58 5.80 -48.31
CA ALA A 102 -23.97 4.40 -48.58
C ALA A 102 -23.07 3.68 -49.60
N THR A 103 -22.19 4.40 -50.29
CA THR A 103 -21.19 3.89 -51.24
C THR A 103 -19.78 3.85 -50.66
N ALA A 104 -19.56 4.36 -49.45
CA ALA A 104 -18.24 4.47 -48.84
C ALA A 104 -17.80 3.18 -48.12
N SER A 105 -16.49 2.95 -48.09
CA SER A 105 -15.89 1.93 -47.23
C SER A 105 -15.71 2.49 -45.80
N PRO A 106 -16.10 1.76 -44.75
CA PRO A 106 -15.84 2.17 -43.37
C PRO A 106 -14.39 1.88 -42.91
N VAL A 107 -13.54 1.33 -43.79
CA VAL A 107 -12.18 0.92 -43.44
C VAL A 107 -11.20 2.04 -43.80
N LEU A 108 -10.46 2.53 -42.79
CA LEU A 108 -9.39 3.50 -42.99
C LEU A 108 -8.14 2.79 -43.53
N PRO A 109 -7.63 3.15 -44.72
CA PRO A 109 -6.40 2.59 -45.26
C PRO A 109 -5.19 2.90 -44.37
N ALA A 110 -4.20 2.01 -44.37
CA ALA A 110 -2.98 2.20 -43.59
C ALA A 110 -2.27 3.51 -43.95
N GLY A 111 -1.99 4.34 -42.95
CA GLY A 111 -1.31 5.64 -43.12
C GLY A 111 -2.19 6.78 -43.65
N ALA A 112 -3.47 6.55 -43.91
CA ALA A 112 -4.41 7.60 -44.31
C ALA A 112 -4.96 8.38 -43.11
N SER A 113 -5.28 9.66 -43.32
CA SER A 113 -5.92 10.54 -42.33
C SER A 113 -7.44 10.65 -42.49
N ALA A 114 -8.00 10.17 -43.61
CA ALA A 114 -9.42 10.21 -43.94
C ALA A 114 -9.83 8.98 -44.76
N LEU A 115 -11.13 8.65 -44.76
CA LEU A 115 -11.68 7.56 -45.58
C LEU A 115 -11.60 7.93 -47.06
N PRO A 116 -11.27 6.99 -47.96
CA PRO A 116 -11.15 7.28 -49.39
C PRO A 116 -12.51 7.60 -50.03
N LEU A 117 -12.52 8.48 -51.02
CA LEU A 117 -13.70 8.67 -51.87
C LEU A 117 -14.05 7.37 -52.60
N PRO A 118 -15.35 7.04 -52.74
CA PRO A 118 -15.77 5.87 -53.50
C PRO A 118 -15.36 6.02 -54.98
N PRO A 119 -14.95 4.93 -55.64
CA PRO A 119 -14.72 4.92 -57.09
C PRO A 119 -15.98 5.33 -57.87
N PRO A 120 -15.85 6.01 -59.04
CA PRO A 120 -16.99 6.37 -59.86
C PRO A 120 -17.82 5.16 -60.27
N GLY A 121 -19.15 5.29 -60.22
CA GLY A 121 -20.08 4.24 -60.62
C GLY A 121 -20.41 3.19 -59.55
N ILE A 122 -19.78 3.26 -58.37
CA ILE A 122 -20.20 2.46 -57.21
C ILE A 122 -21.57 2.91 -56.75
N THR A 123 -22.49 1.97 -56.62
CA THR A 123 -23.84 2.16 -56.10
C THR A 123 -23.94 1.55 -54.70
N PRO A 124 -24.95 1.93 -53.90
CA PRO A 124 -25.20 1.27 -52.63
C PRO A 124 -25.30 -0.26 -52.78
N ALA A 125 -25.87 -0.78 -53.86
CA ALA A 125 -26.01 -2.23 -54.06
C ALA A 125 -24.67 -2.99 -54.13
N ASP A 126 -23.57 -2.31 -54.45
CA ASP A 126 -22.23 -2.90 -54.56
C ASP A 126 -21.53 -3.08 -53.19
N ILE A 127 -22.09 -2.52 -52.12
CA ILE A 127 -21.56 -2.60 -50.75
C ILE A 127 -22.27 -3.74 -49.98
N ASP A 128 -21.66 -4.93 -50.00
CA ASP A 128 -22.09 -6.12 -49.24
C ASP A 128 -21.23 -6.31 -47.97
N GLY A 129 -21.67 -5.67 -46.88
CA GLY A 129 -20.97 -5.63 -45.60
C GLY A 129 -19.74 -4.72 -45.59
N VAL A 130 -18.72 -5.07 -44.82
CA VAL A 130 -17.47 -4.29 -44.78
C VAL A 130 -16.63 -4.62 -46.01
N VAL A 131 -16.35 -3.61 -46.83
CA VAL A 131 -15.54 -3.74 -48.05
C VAL A 131 -14.39 -2.73 -48.06
N VAL A 132 -13.36 -2.99 -48.86
CA VAL A 132 -12.29 -2.06 -49.25
C VAL A 132 -12.25 -1.95 -50.78
N PHE A 133 -11.74 -0.84 -51.32
CA PHE A 133 -11.57 -0.67 -52.75
C PHE A 133 -10.12 -0.99 -53.16
N GLY A 134 -9.94 -2.00 -54.02
CA GLY A 134 -8.63 -2.33 -54.58
C GLY A 134 -8.17 -1.33 -55.66
N ALA A 135 -6.97 -1.54 -56.22
CA ALA A 135 -6.40 -0.67 -57.26
C ALA A 135 -7.28 -0.53 -58.53
N GLY A 136 -8.15 -1.51 -58.81
CA GLY A 136 -9.13 -1.48 -59.91
C GLY A 136 -10.49 -0.87 -59.55
N GLY A 137 -10.66 -0.31 -58.35
CA GLY A 137 -11.90 0.32 -57.89
C GLY A 137 -13.06 -0.63 -57.56
N GLN A 138 -12.84 -1.96 -57.65
CA GLN A 138 -13.88 -2.94 -57.30
C GLN A 138 -13.95 -3.17 -55.78
N PRO A 139 -15.16 -3.32 -55.20
CA PRO A 139 -15.32 -3.72 -53.81
C PRO A 139 -14.73 -5.11 -53.56
N ALA A 140 -13.93 -5.25 -52.51
CA ALA A 140 -13.36 -6.51 -52.06
C ALA A 140 -13.46 -6.62 -50.53
N PRO A 141 -13.44 -7.83 -49.95
CA PRO A 141 -13.34 -7.99 -48.50
C PRO A 141 -12.05 -7.36 -47.95
N PRO A 142 -12.04 -6.90 -46.69
CA PRO A 142 -10.84 -6.36 -46.07
C PRO A 142 -9.74 -7.44 -45.94
N PRO A 143 -8.46 -7.06 -45.91
CA PRO A 143 -7.36 -7.99 -45.64
C PRO A 143 -7.56 -8.72 -44.31
N GLU A 144 -7.15 -9.98 -44.21
CA GLU A 144 -7.16 -10.69 -42.93
C GLU A 144 -6.29 -9.96 -41.90
N GLY A 145 -6.82 -9.78 -40.69
CA GLY A 145 -6.12 -9.03 -39.65
C GLY A 145 -6.91 -8.80 -38.38
N MET A 146 -6.23 -8.19 -37.42
CA MET A 146 -6.83 -7.56 -36.26
C MET A 146 -7.23 -6.12 -36.60
N TYR A 147 -8.45 -5.75 -36.27
CA TYR A 147 -9.03 -4.44 -36.54
C TYR A 147 -9.47 -3.78 -35.24
N LEU A 148 -9.13 -2.50 -35.10
CA LEU A 148 -9.74 -1.61 -34.12
C LEU A 148 -10.96 -0.97 -34.76
N ALA A 149 -12.14 -1.23 -34.19
CA ALA A 149 -13.30 -0.40 -34.45
C ALA A 149 -13.27 0.81 -33.53
N TYR A 150 -13.47 1.99 -34.12
CA TYR A 150 -13.45 3.25 -33.39
C TYR A 150 -14.59 4.15 -33.86
N LEU A 151 -15.06 5.01 -32.95
CA LEU A 151 -15.97 6.10 -33.26
C LEU A 151 -15.14 7.35 -33.54
N GLU A 152 -15.43 8.04 -34.63
CA GLU A 152 -15.02 9.41 -34.86
C GLU A 152 -16.26 10.30 -34.81
N ALA A 153 -16.23 11.37 -34.00
CA ALA A 153 -17.32 12.31 -33.86
C ALA A 153 -16.85 13.76 -34.05
N TRP A 154 -17.67 14.58 -34.69
CA TRP A 154 -17.39 16.00 -34.94
C TRP A 154 -18.66 16.80 -35.19
N GLN A 155 -18.56 18.14 -35.17
CA GLN A 155 -19.66 19.03 -35.52
C GLN A 155 -19.65 19.37 -37.02
N ARG A 156 -20.73 19.05 -37.73
CA ARG A 156 -20.96 19.41 -39.14
C ARG A 156 -21.85 20.65 -39.22
N HIS A 157 -21.35 21.68 -39.89
CA HIS A 157 -22.13 22.88 -40.21
C HIS A 157 -23.06 22.62 -41.40
N LEU A 158 -24.35 22.85 -41.18
CA LEU A 158 -25.43 22.73 -42.15
C LEU A 158 -26.02 24.10 -42.52
N CYS A 159 -26.27 24.30 -43.81
CA CYS A 159 -27.13 25.36 -44.34
C CYS A 159 -28.25 24.75 -45.20
N ALA A 160 -29.15 25.58 -45.73
CA ALA A 160 -30.26 25.07 -46.53
C ALA A 160 -29.85 24.35 -47.84
N LEU A 161 -28.59 24.47 -48.27
CA LEU A 161 -28.05 23.75 -49.44
C LEU A 161 -27.69 22.29 -49.14
N ASP A 162 -27.61 21.91 -47.85
CA ASP A 162 -27.33 20.56 -47.38
C ASP A 162 -28.59 19.69 -47.25
N LEU A 163 -29.75 20.33 -47.30
CA LEU A 163 -31.03 19.64 -47.34
C LEU A 163 -31.39 19.25 -48.77
N ALA A 164 -32.26 18.24 -48.89
CA ALA A 164 -32.83 17.86 -50.16
C ALA A 164 -33.50 19.07 -50.86
N PRO A 165 -33.53 19.14 -52.20
CA PRO A 165 -34.05 20.32 -52.91
C PRO A 165 -35.48 20.75 -52.56
N ASP A 166 -36.30 19.81 -52.10
CA ASP A 166 -37.69 19.97 -51.68
C ASP A 166 -37.89 20.13 -50.16
N ASP A 167 -36.81 20.07 -49.37
CA ASP A 167 -36.85 20.28 -47.92
C ASP A 167 -36.59 21.76 -47.58
N TYR A 168 -37.65 22.42 -47.11
CA TYR A 168 -37.64 23.83 -46.72
C TYR A 168 -37.55 24.05 -45.20
N SER A 169 -37.29 23.00 -44.40
CA SER A 169 -37.35 23.06 -42.92
C SER A 169 -36.41 24.07 -42.27
N MET A 170 -35.31 24.46 -42.95
CA MET A 170 -34.36 25.48 -42.49
C MET A 170 -34.63 26.89 -43.04
N ARG A 171 -35.62 27.06 -43.93
CA ARG A 171 -35.96 28.34 -44.56
C ARG A 171 -37.29 28.85 -44.05
N GLU A 172 -37.42 30.16 -43.87
CA GLU A 172 -38.70 30.75 -43.48
C GLU A 172 -39.64 30.85 -44.69
N VAL A 173 -40.60 29.93 -44.76
CA VAL A 173 -41.54 29.84 -45.88
C VAL A 173 -42.41 31.11 -45.98
N ALA A 174 -42.78 31.72 -44.86
CA ALA A 174 -43.64 32.92 -44.85
C ALA A 174 -42.94 34.17 -45.42
N LEU A 175 -41.61 34.20 -45.44
CA LEU A 175 -40.80 35.32 -45.94
C LEU A 175 -40.26 35.09 -47.37
N GLY A 176 -40.75 34.06 -48.07
CA GLY A 176 -40.28 33.71 -49.41
C GLY A 176 -38.98 32.90 -49.40
N GLY A 177 -38.69 32.18 -48.31
CA GLY A 177 -37.57 31.25 -48.19
C GLY A 177 -36.19 31.82 -47.84
N PRO A 178 -36.04 32.97 -47.13
CA PRO A 178 -34.71 33.41 -46.69
C PRO A 178 -34.08 32.40 -45.73
N ASP A 179 -32.77 32.24 -45.88
CA ASP A 179 -31.92 31.51 -44.94
C ASP A 179 -31.43 32.51 -43.88
N THR A 180 -32.03 32.47 -42.69
CA THR A 180 -31.75 33.41 -41.61
C THR A 180 -30.73 32.88 -40.61
N ALA A 181 -30.53 31.57 -40.55
CA ALA A 181 -29.64 30.93 -39.58
C ALA A 181 -29.28 29.50 -40.01
N THR A 182 -28.02 29.16 -39.83
CA THR A 182 -27.47 27.83 -40.08
C THR A 182 -27.63 26.90 -38.87
N ARG A 183 -27.26 25.63 -38.99
CA ARG A 183 -27.31 24.64 -37.90
C ARG A 183 -25.97 23.93 -37.76
N GLU A 184 -25.68 23.44 -36.57
CA GLU A 184 -24.60 22.50 -36.32
C GLU A 184 -25.20 21.15 -35.92
N LYS A 185 -24.73 20.08 -36.54
CA LYS A 185 -25.13 18.71 -36.25
C LYS A 185 -23.92 17.95 -35.71
N THR A 186 -24.07 17.29 -34.57
CA THR A 186 -23.10 16.27 -34.14
C THR A 186 -23.20 15.07 -35.07
N VAL A 187 -22.12 14.81 -35.79
CA VAL A 187 -21.96 13.68 -36.71
C VAL A 187 -21.06 12.65 -36.05
N TRP A 188 -21.35 11.37 -36.27
CA TRP A 188 -20.50 10.28 -35.80
C TRP A 188 -20.36 9.20 -36.88
N GLN A 189 -19.21 8.54 -36.92
CA GLN A 189 -18.97 7.40 -37.81
C GLN A 189 -18.17 6.33 -37.06
N VAL A 190 -18.66 5.09 -37.09
CA VAL A 190 -17.89 3.90 -36.72
C VAL A 190 -17.01 3.51 -37.88
N LYS A 191 -15.70 3.48 -37.67
CA LYS A 191 -14.70 3.16 -38.67
C LYS A 191 -13.83 2.01 -38.20
N LEU A 192 -13.19 1.34 -39.14
CA LEU A 192 -12.30 0.21 -38.90
C LEU A 192 -10.88 0.56 -39.32
N MET A 193 -9.89 0.21 -38.50
CA MET A 193 -8.47 0.36 -38.82
C MET A 193 -7.77 -0.97 -38.56
N GLN A 194 -7.00 -1.47 -39.52
CA GLN A 194 -6.17 -2.65 -39.30
C GLN A 194 -5.00 -2.29 -38.40
N VAL A 195 -4.83 -3.04 -37.31
CA VAL A 195 -3.84 -2.76 -36.25
C VAL A 195 -2.87 -3.90 -35.98
N GLY A 196 -3.08 -5.06 -36.60
CA GLY A 196 -2.19 -6.22 -36.45
C GLY A 196 -2.56 -7.39 -37.36
N ALA A 197 -1.76 -8.45 -37.29
CA ALA A 197 -2.04 -9.74 -37.94
C ALA A 197 -3.09 -10.53 -37.14
N PRO A 198 -3.82 -11.50 -37.76
CA PRO A 198 -4.91 -12.23 -37.11
C PRO A 198 -4.56 -12.95 -35.79
N GLY A 199 -3.27 -13.28 -35.59
CA GLY A 199 -2.77 -13.99 -34.42
C GLY A 199 -2.24 -13.09 -33.30
N ASP A 200 -2.25 -11.77 -33.48
CA ASP A 200 -1.68 -10.84 -32.50
C ASP A 200 -2.56 -10.74 -31.25
N ALA A 201 -1.96 -10.90 -30.07
CA ALA A 201 -2.64 -10.83 -28.78
C ALA A 201 -2.84 -9.37 -28.31
N LEU A 202 -3.68 -8.63 -29.04
CA LEU A 202 -4.01 -7.23 -28.73
C LEU A 202 -5.17 -7.13 -27.74
N THR A 203 -5.14 -6.09 -26.90
CA THR A 203 -6.21 -5.71 -25.96
C THR A 203 -6.64 -4.27 -26.20
N CYS A 204 -7.80 -3.86 -25.69
CA CYS A 204 -8.28 -2.48 -25.83
C CYS A 204 -7.31 -1.43 -25.26
N LEU A 205 -6.41 -1.84 -24.37
CA LEU A 205 -5.39 -0.99 -23.73
C LEU A 205 -4.01 -1.08 -24.42
N SER A 206 -3.86 -1.89 -25.46
CA SER A 206 -2.61 -1.98 -26.21
C SER A 206 -2.24 -0.62 -26.83
N ALA A 207 -0.94 -0.33 -26.88
CA ALA A 207 -0.40 0.80 -27.64
C ALA A 207 -0.46 0.46 -29.13
N LEU A 208 -1.09 1.32 -29.93
CA LEU A 208 -1.38 1.06 -31.33
C LEU A 208 -0.85 2.25 -32.16
N PRO A 209 0.33 2.13 -32.81
CA PRO A 209 0.95 3.27 -33.49
C PRO A 209 0.07 3.95 -34.54
N ALA A 210 -0.76 3.18 -35.25
CA ALA A 210 -1.70 3.72 -36.24
C ALA A 210 -2.83 4.53 -35.58
N TRP A 211 -3.29 4.11 -34.40
CA TRP A 211 -4.25 4.88 -33.59
C TRP A 211 -3.62 6.18 -33.08
N ASP A 212 -2.43 6.09 -32.49
CA ASP A 212 -1.74 7.24 -31.91
C ASP A 212 -1.43 8.30 -32.98
N ALA A 213 -1.07 7.86 -34.20
CA ALA A 213 -0.89 8.74 -35.35
C ALA A 213 -2.20 9.43 -35.77
N LEU A 214 -3.33 8.71 -35.81
CA LEU A 214 -4.63 9.27 -36.18
C LEU A 214 -5.13 10.30 -35.16
N THR A 215 -5.06 9.96 -33.87
CA THR A 215 -5.64 10.75 -32.78
C THR A 215 -4.73 11.86 -32.26
N ALA A 216 -3.46 11.88 -32.63
CA ALA A 216 -2.59 13.00 -32.28
C ALA A 216 -3.21 14.32 -32.79
N LEU A 217 -3.04 15.41 -32.04
CA LEU A 217 -3.55 16.73 -32.42
C LEU A 217 -2.70 17.34 -33.55
N PRO A 218 -3.28 18.13 -34.46
CA PRO A 218 -2.50 19.02 -35.33
C PRO A 218 -1.72 20.03 -34.49
N ASP A 219 -0.43 20.19 -34.76
CA ASP A 219 0.47 21.10 -34.03
C ASP A 219 0.99 22.26 -34.89
N ALA A 220 0.63 22.28 -36.18
CA ALA A 220 0.85 23.43 -37.05
C ALA A 220 0.03 24.63 -36.55
N ARG A 221 0.68 25.78 -36.46
CA ARG A 221 0.09 27.05 -36.05
C ARG A 221 0.25 28.08 -37.16
N MET A 222 -0.63 29.07 -37.18
CA MET A 222 -0.54 30.20 -38.09
C MET A 222 -0.39 31.49 -37.29
N SER A 223 0.31 32.47 -37.86
CA SER A 223 0.31 33.84 -37.39
C SER A 223 -0.11 34.75 -38.55
N ALA A 224 -0.83 35.83 -38.25
CA ALA A 224 -1.26 36.82 -39.23
C ALA A 224 -0.89 38.23 -38.76
N ARG A 225 -0.54 39.10 -39.71
CA ARG A 225 -0.26 40.52 -39.44
C ARG A 225 -0.73 41.41 -40.57
N ALA A 226 -1.01 42.66 -40.25
CA ALA A 226 -1.26 43.72 -41.21
C ALA A 226 -0.21 44.81 -40.98
N GLU A 227 0.90 44.73 -41.71
CA GLU A 227 2.04 45.65 -41.62
C GLU A 227 2.32 46.28 -42.99
N ALA A 228 2.76 47.54 -42.99
CA ALA A 228 3.25 48.18 -44.20
C ALA A 228 4.55 47.51 -44.65
N SER A 229 4.59 46.98 -45.87
CA SER A 229 5.79 46.31 -46.39
C SER A 229 6.95 47.31 -46.52
N VAL A 230 8.06 47.07 -45.80
CA VAL A 230 9.30 47.88 -45.91
C VAL A 230 10.52 46.96 -46.12
N PRO A 231 11.36 47.22 -47.15
CA PRO A 231 11.18 48.22 -48.21
C PRO A 231 10.09 47.79 -49.22
N PRO A 232 9.50 48.74 -49.96
CA PRO A 232 8.54 48.46 -51.01
C PRO A 232 9.14 47.46 -52.02
N LYS A 233 8.34 46.51 -52.51
CA LYS A 233 8.79 45.44 -53.42
C LYS A 233 9.38 45.98 -54.73
N THR A 234 9.10 47.24 -55.07
CA THR A 234 9.73 47.98 -56.18
C THR A 234 10.24 49.36 -55.71
N PRO A 235 11.39 49.87 -56.23
CA PRO A 235 12.01 51.13 -55.78
C PRO A 235 11.17 52.40 -56.00
N CYS A 236 10.09 52.32 -56.79
CA CYS A 236 9.21 53.44 -57.13
C CYS A 236 7.86 53.42 -56.39
N GLN A 237 7.60 52.42 -55.55
CA GLN A 237 6.39 52.37 -54.72
C GLN A 237 6.63 53.13 -53.42
N LEU A 238 5.78 54.11 -53.10
CA LEU A 238 5.74 54.69 -51.76
C LEU A 238 5.30 53.59 -50.77
N PRO A 239 5.93 53.47 -49.58
CA PRO A 239 5.46 52.56 -48.55
C PRO A 239 4.02 52.90 -48.20
N PRO A 240 3.09 51.92 -48.18
CA PRO A 240 1.70 52.20 -47.83
C PRO A 240 1.60 52.68 -46.37
N ASP A 241 0.79 53.72 -46.11
CA ASP A 241 0.58 54.29 -44.76
C ASP A 241 -0.23 53.38 -43.82
N ALA A 242 -0.90 52.38 -44.39
CA ALA A 242 -1.83 51.47 -43.73
C ALA A 242 -1.41 50.00 -43.91
N GLY A 243 -1.63 49.18 -42.88
CA GLY A 243 -1.42 47.73 -42.94
C GLY A 243 -2.44 47.09 -43.88
N TYR A 244 -3.71 47.08 -43.46
CA TYR A 244 -4.83 46.59 -44.27
C TYR A 244 -5.31 47.66 -45.28
N ARG A 245 -5.53 47.26 -46.54
CA ARG A 245 -5.65 48.21 -47.67
C ARG A 245 -7.03 48.27 -48.34
N LEU A 246 -7.98 47.40 -47.99
CA LEU A 246 -9.32 47.41 -48.58
C LEU A 246 -10.29 48.32 -47.80
N LEU A 247 -11.33 48.78 -48.49
CA LEU A 247 -12.32 49.72 -47.97
C LEU A 247 -13.44 49.05 -47.17
N GLU A 248 -13.54 47.73 -47.24
CA GLU A 248 -14.61 46.93 -46.64
C GLU A 248 -14.09 46.15 -45.43
N ASN A 249 -14.99 45.81 -44.49
CA ASN A 249 -14.66 44.90 -43.41
C ASN A 249 -14.84 43.46 -43.89
N HIS A 250 -13.86 42.62 -43.65
CA HIS A 250 -13.88 41.23 -44.10
C HIS A 250 -13.57 40.25 -42.95
N LEU A 251 -13.96 39.00 -43.14
CA LEU A 251 -13.60 37.88 -42.27
C LEU A 251 -12.84 36.85 -43.12
N TYR A 252 -11.53 36.98 -43.18
CA TYR A 252 -10.72 36.07 -43.99
C TYR A 252 -10.74 34.68 -43.37
N ARG A 253 -10.93 33.65 -44.20
CA ARG A 253 -10.75 32.24 -43.83
C ARG A 253 -9.57 31.68 -44.59
N ILE A 254 -8.56 31.18 -43.88
CA ILE A 254 -7.44 30.43 -44.44
C ILE A 254 -7.67 28.97 -44.11
N GLU A 255 -7.91 28.12 -45.12
CA GLU A 255 -8.24 26.70 -44.93
C GLU A 255 -7.23 25.78 -45.61
N ILE A 256 -6.84 24.71 -44.93
CA ILE A 256 -5.97 23.67 -45.50
C ILE A 256 -6.76 22.83 -46.49
N HIS A 257 -6.33 22.87 -47.74
CA HIS A 257 -6.93 22.09 -48.83
C HIS A 257 -6.25 20.73 -48.99
N GLN A 258 -4.92 20.69 -48.89
CA GLN A 258 -4.11 19.47 -48.95
C GLN A 258 -3.09 19.51 -47.80
N ASP A 259 -3.01 18.44 -47.01
CA ASP A 259 -2.13 18.33 -45.84
C ASP A 259 -0.70 17.91 -46.18
N GLY A 260 -0.44 17.52 -47.43
CA GLY A 260 0.86 17.04 -47.89
C GLY A 260 1.17 15.59 -47.51
N ALA A 261 0.17 14.82 -47.05
CA ALA A 261 0.33 13.38 -46.86
C ALA A 261 0.55 12.68 -48.22
N GLY A 262 1.49 11.74 -48.29
CA GLY A 262 1.85 11.04 -49.53
C GLY A 262 2.89 11.79 -50.39
N ALA A 263 2.68 11.86 -51.71
CA ALA A 263 3.60 12.49 -52.68
C ALA A 263 3.21 13.92 -53.10
N GLY A 264 2.16 14.50 -52.51
CA GLY A 264 1.65 15.83 -52.83
C GLY A 264 2.27 16.95 -51.98
N LYS A 265 2.22 18.19 -52.48
CA LYS A 265 2.59 19.38 -51.70
C LYS A 265 1.41 19.86 -50.85
N ALA A 266 1.68 20.32 -49.64
CA ALA A 266 0.65 20.94 -48.79
C ALA A 266 0.17 22.27 -49.39
N ARG A 267 -1.14 22.51 -49.37
CA ARG A 267 -1.78 23.70 -49.97
C ARG A 267 -2.85 24.27 -49.05
N TYR A 268 -2.99 25.59 -49.08
CA TYR A 268 -4.08 26.31 -48.45
C TYR A 268 -4.90 27.08 -49.50
N LYS A 269 -6.16 27.31 -49.20
CA LYS A 269 -7.09 28.16 -49.95
C LYS A 269 -7.60 29.26 -49.02
N TRP A 270 -7.97 30.40 -49.57
CA TRP A 270 -8.51 31.51 -48.77
C TRP A 270 -9.73 32.16 -49.38
N SER A 271 -10.56 32.74 -48.50
CA SER A 271 -11.69 33.59 -48.88
C SER A 271 -11.75 34.80 -47.96
N ARG A 272 -12.13 35.96 -48.49
CA ARG A 272 -12.36 37.22 -47.75
C ARG A 272 -13.70 37.21 -46.97
N GLU A 273 -14.63 36.36 -47.36
CA GLU A 273 -16.01 36.26 -46.86
C GLU A 273 -16.23 34.94 -46.10
N ASN A 274 -15.21 34.46 -45.37
CA ASN A 274 -15.25 33.24 -44.57
C ASN A 274 -15.60 31.95 -45.37
N GLY A 275 -15.46 31.97 -46.70
CA GLY A 275 -15.90 30.86 -47.56
C GLY A 275 -17.41 30.63 -47.51
N SER A 276 -18.20 31.66 -47.23
CA SER A 276 -19.66 31.60 -47.08
C SER A 276 -20.42 31.55 -48.41
N ILE A 277 -19.78 31.92 -49.53
CA ILE A 277 -20.39 31.94 -50.85
C ILE A 277 -20.47 30.52 -51.42
N LEU A 278 -21.65 29.91 -51.31
CA LEU A 278 -21.98 28.59 -51.85
C LEU A 278 -23.18 28.66 -52.79
N SER A 279 -23.16 27.81 -53.82
CA SER A 279 -24.30 27.61 -54.73
C SER A 279 -24.49 26.14 -55.07
N ARG A 280 -25.73 25.73 -55.33
CA ARG A 280 -26.05 24.37 -55.76
C ARG A 280 -25.72 24.21 -57.24
N VAL A 281 -25.08 23.12 -57.61
CA VAL A 281 -24.89 22.74 -59.02
C VAL A 281 -26.21 22.12 -59.49
N VAL A 282 -26.86 22.75 -60.47
CA VAL A 282 -28.14 22.35 -61.03
C VAL A 282 -27.94 21.38 -62.20
N ARG A 283 -26.95 21.67 -63.06
CA ARG A 283 -26.70 20.86 -64.26
C ARG A 283 -25.22 20.86 -64.64
N TRP A 284 -24.71 19.69 -65.02
CA TRP A 284 -23.39 19.51 -65.60
C TRP A 284 -23.52 19.61 -67.12
N LEU A 285 -22.82 20.54 -67.79
CA LEU A 285 -22.93 20.76 -69.23
C LEU A 285 -21.77 20.08 -69.97
N GLY A 286 -22.07 19.23 -70.95
CA GLY A 286 -21.02 18.57 -71.76
C GLY A 286 -20.28 17.41 -71.08
N ASP A 287 -20.95 16.69 -70.18
CA ASP A 287 -20.46 15.45 -69.54
C ASP A 287 -19.96 14.41 -70.60
N PRO A 288 -18.76 13.81 -70.44
CA PRO A 288 -18.02 13.57 -69.18
C PRO A 288 -16.80 14.44 -68.90
N VAL A 289 -16.46 15.41 -69.75
CA VAL A 289 -15.37 16.37 -69.48
C VAL A 289 -15.97 17.77 -69.44
N ALA A 290 -17.04 17.92 -68.65
CA ALA A 290 -17.74 19.17 -68.48
C ALA A 290 -16.78 20.22 -67.88
N ASN A 291 -16.54 21.32 -68.59
CA ASN A 291 -15.89 22.51 -68.05
C ASN A 291 -16.89 23.67 -67.89
N GLU A 292 -18.19 23.40 -68.12
CA GLU A 292 -19.28 24.35 -67.95
C GLU A 292 -20.39 23.72 -67.07
N PHE A 293 -20.90 24.50 -66.12
CA PHE A 293 -21.90 24.04 -65.16
C PHE A 293 -22.95 25.13 -64.92
N GLU A 294 -24.20 24.72 -64.78
CA GLU A 294 -25.30 25.59 -64.40
C GLU A 294 -25.47 25.55 -62.88
N VAL A 295 -25.36 26.69 -62.21
CA VAL A 295 -25.54 26.83 -60.77
C VAL A 295 -26.88 27.51 -60.44
N ALA A 296 -27.40 27.29 -59.24
CA ALA A 296 -28.69 27.88 -58.84
C ALA A 296 -28.64 29.42 -58.77
N SER A 297 -27.49 29.96 -58.42
CA SER A 297 -27.20 31.40 -58.39
C SER A 297 -25.69 31.60 -58.41
N ILE A 298 -25.20 32.60 -59.15
CA ILE A 298 -23.80 33.00 -59.08
C ILE A 298 -23.50 33.92 -57.90
N GLY A 299 -24.49 34.47 -57.21
CA GLY A 299 -24.33 35.45 -56.12
C GLY A 299 -25.51 36.43 -56.06
N ARG A 300 -25.55 37.26 -55.01
CA ARG A 300 -26.63 38.26 -54.81
C ARG A 300 -26.32 39.60 -55.47
N ASP A 301 -25.05 39.94 -55.59
CA ASP A 301 -24.53 41.18 -56.16
C ASP A 301 -23.16 40.94 -56.81
N ASP A 302 -22.60 41.96 -57.46
CA ASP A 302 -21.34 41.88 -58.22
C ASP A 302 -20.11 41.63 -57.33
N VAL A 303 -20.19 41.86 -56.02
CA VAL A 303 -19.09 41.70 -55.05
C VAL A 303 -19.06 40.27 -54.50
N LEU A 304 -20.23 39.75 -54.16
CA LEU A 304 -20.44 38.40 -53.62
C LEU A 304 -20.72 37.35 -54.71
N ALA A 305 -20.49 37.70 -55.98
CA ALA A 305 -20.65 36.80 -57.12
C ALA A 305 -19.44 35.87 -57.34
N ILE A 306 -19.71 34.73 -57.97
CA ILE A 306 -18.74 33.89 -58.67
C ILE A 306 -18.39 34.63 -59.97
N THR A 307 -17.16 35.11 -60.05
CA THR A 307 -16.67 35.96 -61.15
C THR A 307 -15.46 35.33 -61.82
N ALA A 308 -15.13 35.80 -63.02
CA ALA A 308 -13.91 35.37 -63.71
C ALA A 308 -12.66 35.66 -62.84
N GLY A 309 -11.73 34.71 -62.78
CA GLY A 309 -10.49 34.81 -62.01
C GLY A 309 -10.55 34.20 -60.60
N CYS A 310 -11.75 34.06 -60.00
CA CYS A 310 -11.91 33.40 -58.71
C CYS A 310 -11.73 31.88 -58.82
N TRP A 311 -11.58 31.22 -57.67
CA TRP A 311 -11.50 29.77 -57.58
C TRP A 311 -12.82 29.18 -57.09
N VAL A 312 -13.17 28.02 -57.61
CA VAL A 312 -14.35 27.27 -57.20
C VAL A 312 -13.99 25.86 -56.77
N GLU A 313 -14.51 25.43 -55.63
CA GLU A 313 -14.39 24.07 -55.10
C GLU A 313 -15.71 23.34 -55.27
N PHE A 314 -15.66 22.16 -55.89
CA PHE A 314 -16.83 21.32 -56.07
C PHE A 314 -16.94 20.33 -54.90
N LEU A 315 -18.07 20.31 -54.22
CA LEU A 315 -18.29 19.50 -53.02
C LEU A 315 -19.67 18.87 -53.07
N ASP A 316 -19.86 17.78 -52.33
CA ASP A 316 -21.17 17.19 -52.05
C ASP A 316 -21.18 16.66 -50.61
N ASP A 317 -22.26 16.01 -50.20
CA ASP A 317 -22.34 15.43 -48.86
C ASP A 317 -21.31 14.31 -48.63
N THR A 318 -20.92 13.57 -49.68
CA THR A 318 -19.91 12.51 -49.63
C THR A 318 -18.53 13.07 -49.27
N HIS A 319 -18.09 14.15 -49.93
CA HIS A 319 -16.80 14.78 -49.65
C HIS A 319 -16.75 15.29 -48.20
N GLU A 320 -17.81 15.96 -47.75
CA GLU A 320 -17.88 16.50 -46.39
C GLU A 320 -17.86 15.41 -45.32
N LEU A 321 -18.68 14.36 -45.46
CA LEU A 321 -18.79 13.28 -44.48
C LEU A 321 -17.53 12.42 -44.41
N LEU A 322 -16.79 12.29 -45.52
CA LEU A 322 -15.52 11.56 -45.54
C LEU A 322 -14.32 12.44 -45.17
N GLY A 323 -14.52 13.76 -44.99
CA GLY A 323 -13.45 14.71 -44.70
C GLY A 323 -12.48 14.89 -45.87
N GLN A 324 -12.94 14.67 -47.10
CA GLN A 324 -12.15 14.76 -48.33
C GLN A 324 -12.32 16.16 -48.94
N PRO A 325 -11.24 16.79 -49.43
CA PRO A 325 -11.35 18.05 -50.15
C PRO A 325 -11.97 17.82 -51.53
N GLY A 326 -12.79 18.76 -51.97
CA GLY A 326 -13.34 18.76 -53.33
C GLY A 326 -12.31 19.22 -54.35
N PRO A 327 -12.46 18.95 -55.66
CA PRO A 327 -11.54 19.49 -56.65
C PRO A 327 -11.74 21.00 -56.81
N LEU A 328 -10.62 21.72 -56.95
CA LEU A 328 -10.56 23.16 -57.16
C LEU A 328 -10.26 23.48 -58.63
N ALA A 329 -10.94 24.46 -59.19
CA ALA A 329 -10.62 25.01 -60.52
C ALA A 329 -10.83 26.52 -60.55
N GLN A 330 -10.09 27.21 -61.41
CA GLN A 330 -10.25 28.64 -61.66
C GLN A 330 -11.41 28.90 -62.64
N VAL A 331 -12.21 29.93 -62.36
CA VAL A 331 -13.31 30.36 -63.22
C VAL A 331 -12.77 31.24 -64.35
N VAL A 332 -13.12 30.91 -65.60
CA VAL A 332 -12.73 31.66 -66.80
C VAL A 332 -13.76 32.74 -67.12
N ARG A 333 -15.05 32.39 -67.05
CA ARG A 333 -16.16 33.32 -67.29
C ARG A 333 -17.44 32.82 -66.63
N THR A 334 -18.39 33.74 -66.47
CA THR A 334 -19.77 33.46 -66.11
C THR A 334 -20.72 34.07 -67.14
N ASP A 335 -21.75 33.32 -67.54
CA ASP A 335 -22.82 33.77 -68.43
C ASP A 335 -24.18 33.40 -67.84
N GLY A 336 -24.88 34.40 -67.30
CA GLY A 336 -26.03 34.18 -66.42
C GLY A 336 -25.65 33.29 -65.24
N ASN A 337 -26.33 32.15 -65.10
CA ASN A 337 -26.06 31.14 -64.06
C ASN A 337 -25.08 30.04 -64.52
N THR A 338 -24.46 30.18 -65.69
CA THR A 338 -23.47 29.22 -66.20
C THR A 338 -22.07 29.65 -65.82
N VAL A 339 -21.30 28.74 -65.22
CA VAL A 339 -19.90 28.94 -64.80
C VAL A 339 -19.01 28.09 -65.69
N THR A 340 -18.06 28.72 -66.39
CA THR A 340 -17.02 28.03 -67.17
C THR A 340 -15.70 28.04 -66.39
N ILE A 341 -15.08 26.87 -66.20
CA ILE A 341 -13.78 26.71 -65.52
C ILE A 341 -12.64 26.45 -66.50
N ASP A 342 -11.40 26.65 -66.04
CA ASP A 342 -10.18 26.23 -66.74
C ASP A 342 -9.77 24.81 -66.30
N PRO A 343 -9.91 23.78 -67.15
CA PRO A 343 -9.52 22.42 -66.81
C PRO A 343 -8.02 22.26 -66.50
N ALA A 344 -7.16 23.12 -67.04
CA ALA A 344 -5.72 23.07 -66.79
C ALA A 344 -5.35 23.55 -65.37
N SER A 345 -6.24 24.29 -64.72
CA SER A 345 -6.08 24.78 -63.35
C SER A 345 -6.54 23.77 -62.27
N LEU A 346 -7.03 22.60 -62.68
CA LEU A 346 -7.65 21.62 -61.78
C LEU A 346 -6.65 21.10 -60.72
N ILE A 347 -7.02 21.24 -59.45
CA ILE A 347 -6.30 20.68 -58.30
C ILE A 347 -7.21 19.67 -57.60
N GLY A 348 -6.70 18.46 -57.37
CA GLY A 348 -7.44 17.37 -56.73
C GLY A 348 -7.74 16.24 -57.70
N HIS A 349 -8.85 15.52 -57.48
CA HIS A 349 -9.29 14.44 -58.36
C HIS A 349 -10.05 14.98 -59.59
N PRO A 350 -10.25 14.18 -60.65
CA PRO A 350 -11.06 14.56 -61.80
C PRO A 350 -12.49 14.97 -61.44
N LEU A 351 -13.05 15.92 -62.19
CA LEU A 351 -14.43 16.39 -62.10
C LEU A 351 -15.37 15.41 -62.84
N ASP A 352 -15.68 14.29 -62.21
CA ASP A 352 -16.63 13.30 -62.73
C ASP A 352 -18.00 13.47 -62.03
N ALA A 353 -19.09 13.75 -62.76
CA ALA A 353 -20.42 13.94 -62.16
C ALA A 353 -20.88 12.77 -61.24
N PRO A 354 -20.57 11.48 -61.54
CA PRO A 354 -20.89 10.37 -60.64
C PRO A 354 -20.23 10.42 -59.25
N ARG A 355 -19.22 11.28 -59.04
CA ARG A 355 -18.58 11.48 -57.73
C ARG A 355 -19.34 12.44 -56.81
N PHE A 356 -20.40 13.08 -57.31
CA PHE A 356 -21.20 14.04 -56.55
C PHE A 356 -22.68 13.61 -56.46
N PRO A 357 -22.97 12.41 -55.92
CA PRO A 357 -24.31 11.82 -55.93
C PRO A 357 -25.33 12.56 -55.05
N ALA A 358 -24.90 13.32 -54.04
CA ALA A 358 -25.80 13.89 -53.02
C ALA A 358 -25.55 15.38 -52.77
N ASN A 359 -26.49 16.22 -53.19
CA ASN A 359 -26.45 17.68 -53.01
C ASN A 359 -25.14 18.32 -53.54
N PRO A 360 -24.87 18.26 -54.86
CA PRO A 360 -23.67 18.86 -55.44
C PRO A 360 -23.68 20.39 -55.29
N ARG A 361 -22.57 20.95 -54.85
CA ARG A 361 -22.38 22.36 -54.52
C ARG A 361 -21.05 22.87 -55.06
N VAL A 362 -21.00 24.16 -55.30
CA VAL A 362 -19.78 24.90 -55.59
C VAL A 362 -19.57 25.96 -54.52
N ARG A 363 -18.34 26.07 -54.01
CA ARG A 363 -17.92 27.12 -53.07
C ARG A 363 -16.88 28.02 -53.71
N ARG A 364 -17.08 29.34 -53.61
CA ARG A 364 -16.11 30.34 -54.08
C ARG A 364 -14.95 30.49 -53.09
N TRP A 365 -13.76 30.62 -53.64
CA TRP A 365 -12.52 30.98 -52.97
C TRP A 365 -11.83 32.09 -53.76
N ASP A 366 -11.09 32.96 -53.07
CA ASP A 366 -10.34 34.05 -53.72
C ASP A 366 -9.01 33.54 -54.27
N GLY A 367 -8.39 32.57 -53.61
CA GLY A 367 -7.20 31.91 -54.16
C GLY A 367 -6.74 30.65 -53.45
N VAL A 368 -5.69 30.06 -54.01
CA VAL A 368 -5.03 28.83 -53.53
C VAL A 368 -3.52 28.96 -53.69
N ALA A 369 -2.74 28.49 -52.71
CA ALA A 369 -1.29 28.55 -52.73
C ALA A 369 -0.63 27.36 -52.00
N GLU A 370 0.63 27.11 -52.32
CA GLU A 370 1.46 26.12 -51.63
C GLU A 370 1.88 26.63 -50.25
N ILE A 371 1.89 25.74 -49.25
CA ILE A 371 2.34 26.06 -47.89
C ILE A 371 3.85 25.94 -47.84
N THR A 372 4.53 27.00 -47.40
CA THR A 372 5.97 26.98 -47.12
C THR A 372 6.18 27.28 -45.63
N PRO A 373 6.24 26.25 -44.76
CA PRO A 373 6.41 26.45 -43.32
C PRO A 373 7.75 27.11 -43.02
N ALA A 374 7.77 27.99 -42.03
CA ALA A 374 9.00 28.68 -41.60
C ALA A 374 9.10 28.72 -40.07
N PRO A 375 10.31 28.55 -39.48
CA PRO A 375 10.49 28.54 -38.03
C PRO A 375 9.90 29.78 -37.35
N ILE A 376 9.24 29.56 -36.21
CA ILE A 376 8.59 30.60 -35.41
C ILE A 376 9.57 31.72 -35.03
N ALA A 377 10.82 31.35 -34.71
CA ALA A 377 11.87 32.30 -34.30
C ALA A 377 12.33 33.27 -35.41
N SER A 378 12.08 32.96 -36.69
CA SER A 378 12.53 33.79 -37.81
C SER A 378 11.57 34.97 -38.04
N ALA A 379 11.79 36.09 -37.36
CA ALA A 379 10.86 37.23 -37.32
C ALA A 379 10.37 37.71 -38.69
N ASN A 380 11.25 37.77 -39.70
CA ASN A 380 10.94 38.36 -41.02
C ASN A 380 10.88 37.34 -42.18
N ALA A 381 11.16 36.06 -41.92
CA ALA A 381 11.16 35.03 -42.97
C ALA A 381 9.89 34.18 -42.93
N GLY A 382 9.38 33.82 -44.12
CA GLY A 382 8.22 32.94 -44.29
C GLY A 382 6.85 33.62 -44.20
N TRP A 383 6.80 34.95 -44.21
CA TRP A 383 5.56 35.70 -44.36
C TRP A 383 5.15 35.74 -45.83
N VAL A 384 3.88 35.44 -46.09
CA VAL A 384 3.27 35.47 -47.42
C VAL A 384 2.10 36.44 -47.39
N GLU A 385 2.12 37.43 -48.27
CA GLU A 385 1.03 38.39 -48.44
C GLU A 385 -0.13 37.72 -49.19
N LEU A 386 -1.35 37.88 -48.67
CA LEU A 386 -2.57 37.45 -49.34
C LEU A 386 -2.91 38.47 -50.44
N GLU A 387 -2.69 38.06 -51.69
CA GLU A 387 -2.77 38.90 -52.88
C GLU A 387 -2.03 40.25 -52.70
N GLN A 388 -2.76 41.36 -52.53
CA GLN A 388 -2.24 42.70 -52.30
C GLN A 388 -3.01 43.45 -51.20
N ASP A 389 -3.75 42.73 -50.36
CA ASP A 389 -4.67 43.28 -49.37
C ASP A 389 -3.94 43.88 -48.15
N GLY A 390 -2.62 43.64 -48.05
CA GLY A 390 -1.78 44.06 -46.94
C GLY A 390 -1.87 43.17 -45.69
N ILE A 391 -2.47 41.98 -45.82
CA ILE A 391 -2.47 40.93 -44.79
C ILE A 391 -1.41 39.90 -45.14
N GLU A 392 -0.51 39.63 -44.20
CA GLU A 392 0.50 38.59 -44.33
C GLU A 392 0.21 37.46 -43.35
N ILE A 393 0.42 36.22 -43.80
CA ILE A 393 0.30 35.01 -42.99
C ILE A 393 1.62 34.24 -42.96
N LYS A 394 1.82 33.48 -41.88
CA LYS A 394 2.97 32.60 -41.71
C LYS A 394 2.57 31.32 -41.00
N PHE A 395 2.92 30.19 -41.59
CA PHE A 395 2.74 28.87 -40.99
C PHE A 395 4.00 28.41 -40.25
N SER A 396 3.83 27.88 -39.04
CA SER A 396 4.89 27.16 -38.34
C SER A 396 5.11 25.78 -38.96
N PRO A 397 6.30 25.17 -38.79
CA PRO A 397 6.46 23.75 -38.99
C PRO A 397 5.50 22.99 -38.06
N GLY A 398 5.01 21.84 -38.53
CA GLY A 398 4.05 21.02 -37.80
C GLY A 398 3.19 20.22 -38.78
N ARG A 399 2.33 19.37 -38.23
CA ARG A 399 1.39 18.56 -38.97
C ARG A 399 0.12 19.35 -39.24
N LEU A 400 -0.24 19.37 -40.52
CA LEU A 400 -1.48 19.95 -41.05
C LEU A 400 -2.54 18.87 -41.20
N ARG A 401 -3.81 19.27 -41.21
CA ARG A 401 -4.94 18.38 -41.51
C ARG A 401 -5.89 19.09 -42.47
N VAL A 402 -6.42 18.35 -43.44
CA VAL A 402 -7.39 18.89 -44.40
C VAL A 402 -8.62 19.45 -43.66
N GLY A 403 -9.05 20.64 -44.05
CA GLY A 403 -10.19 21.34 -43.46
C GLY A 403 -9.86 22.15 -42.20
N ASP A 404 -8.64 22.05 -41.64
CA ASP A 404 -8.19 22.98 -40.60
C ASP A 404 -8.19 24.41 -41.14
N TYR A 405 -8.64 25.37 -40.34
CA TYR A 405 -8.72 26.75 -40.79
C TYR A 405 -8.45 27.78 -39.68
N TRP A 406 -8.16 29.00 -40.11
CA TRP A 406 -8.01 30.19 -39.28
C TRP A 406 -8.90 31.31 -39.80
N LEU A 407 -9.41 32.14 -38.89
CA LEU A 407 -10.22 33.31 -39.21
C LEU A 407 -9.47 34.59 -38.84
N ILE A 408 -9.46 35.58 -39.75
CA ILE A 408 -8.79 36.86 -39.56
C ILE A 408 -9.82 37.98 -39.82
N PRO A 409 -10.40 38.59 -38.76
CA PRO A 409 -11.27 39.75 -38.93
C PRO A 409 -10.42 40.97 -39.32
N ALA A 410 -10.65 41.52 -40.52
CA ALA A 410 -10.01 42.73 -41.00
C ALA A 410 -10.95 43.93 -40.85
N ARG A 411 -10.41 45.09 -40.44
CA ARG A 411 -11.19 46.30 -40.16
C ARG A 411 -10.62 47.52 -40.85
N THR A 412 -11.40 48.11 -41.74
CA THR A 412 -11.01 49.35 -42.45
C THR A 412 -10.83 50.50 -41.48
N ALA A 413 -11.69 50.62 -40.47
CA ALA A 413 -11.65 51.71 -39.51
C ALA A 413 -10.33 51.78 -38.70
N THR A 414 -9.63 50.65 -38.52
CA THR A 414 -8.34 50.59 -37.82
C THR A 414 -7.17 50.36 -38.78
N ALA A 415 -7.42 50.24 -40.08
CA ALA A 415 -6.44 49.86 -41.09
C ALA A 415 -5.60 48.62 -40.70
N SER A 416 -6.21 47.67 -39.97
CA SER A 416 -5.52 46.52 -39.37
C SER A 416 -6.44 45.30 -39.21
N ILE A 417 -5.90 44.25 -38.59
CA ILE A 417 -6.61 43.00 -38.29
C ILE A 417 -6.79 42.80 -36.78
N GLU A 418 -7.90 42.16 -36.40
CA GLU A 418 -8.16 41.70 -35.03
C GLU A 418 -7.48 40.34 -34.80
N TRP A 419 -6.14 40.34 -34.66
CA TRP A 419 -5.34 39.13 -34.41
C TRP A 419 -4.73 39.13 -32.99
N PRO A 420 -4.68 37.98 -32.28
CA PRO A 420 -4.04 37.89 -30.97
C PRO A 420 -2.56 38.29 -31.01
N ARG A 421 -2.12 39.01 -29.97
CA ARG A 421 -0.72 39.44 -29.82
C ARG A 421 -0.08 38.82 -28.58
N MET A 422 1.20 38.51 -28.68
CA MET A 422 2.04 38.07 -27.57
C MET A 422 2.34 39.26 -26.64
N PRO A 423 2.80 39.02 -25.39
CA PRO A 423 3.17 40.09 -24.45
C PRO A 423 4.25 41.04 -24.97
N ASP A 424 5.11 40.58 -25.89
CA ASP A 424 6.15 41.39 -26.56
C ASP A 424 5.61 42.20 -27.75
N GLY A 425 4.29 42.22 -27.95
CA GLY A 425 3.60 42.97 -29.00
C GLY A 425 3.57 42.29 -30.37
N LYS A 426 4.24 41.15 -30.55
CA LYS A 426 4.29 40.44 -31.84
C LYS A 426 3.00 39.65 -32.11
N PRO A 427 2.66 39.41 -33.38
CA PRO A 427 1.57 38.52 -33.76
C PRO A 427 1.72 37.11 -33.18
N ALA A 428 0.71 36.63 -32.46
CA ALA A 428 0.75 35.31 -31.83
C ALA A 428 0.57 34.19 -32.86
N PHE A 429 1.22 33.04 -32.62
CA PHE A 429 0.96 31.82 -33.37
C PHE A 429 -0.20 31.06 -32.73
N THR A 430 -1.33 31.01 -33.44
CA THR A 430 -2.57 30.39 -32.96
C THR A 430 -2.76 29.01 -33.60
N ALA A 431 -3.33 28.07 -32.83
CA ALA A 431 -3.78 26.80 -33.38
C ALA A 431 -4.96 27.02 -34.34
N ALA A 432 -5.22 26.07 -35.23
CA ALA A 432 -6.38 26.13 -36.10
C ALA A 432 -7.68 26.19 -35.27
N ALA A 433 -8.64 27.00 -35.71
CA ALA A 433 -10.00 27.00 -35.21
C ALA A 433 -10.85 25.85 -35.82
N GLY A 434 -10.19 24.91 -36.51
CA GLY A 434 -10.79 23.88 -37.35
C GLY A 434 -11.77 22.94 -36.65
N ILE A 435 -12.26 21.96 -37.40
CA ILE A 435 -13.23 20.98 -36.88
C ILE A 435 -12.55 20.14 -35.81
N LEU A 436 -12.98 20.28 -34.56
CA LEU A 436 -12.58 19.41 -33.48
C LEU A 436 -13.18 18.01 -33.73
N ARG A 437 -12.29 17.02 -33.87
CA ARG A 437 -12.64 15.62 -34.06
C ARG A 437 -12.27 14.85 -32.81
N ALA A 438 -13.24 14.16 -32.25
CA ALA A 438 -13.06 13.32 -31.07
C ALA A 438 -13.10 11.84 -31.48
N TYR A 439 -12.34 11.00 -30.77
CA TYR A 439 -12.13 9.60 -31.14
C TYR A 439 -12.30 8.66 -29.94
N ALA A 440 -13.07 7.57 -30.10
CA ALA A 440 -13.25 6.54 -29.08
C ALA A 440 -12.95 5.15 -29.62
N ARG A 441 -12.21 4.33 -28.87
CA ARG A 441 -12.07 2.89 -29.14
C ARG A 441 -13.38 2.20 -28.79
N LEU A 442 -14.00 1.46 -29.71
CA LEU A 442 -15.26 0.76 -29.47
C LEU A 442 -15.05 -0.74 -29.26
N ALA A 443 -14.27 -1.40 -30.10
CA ALA A 443 -14.03 -2.83 -30.00
C ALA A 443 -12.74 -3.27 -30.72
N LEU A 444 -12.17 -4.39 -30.28
CA LEU A 444 -11.21 -5.15 -31.05
C LEU A 444 -11.91 -6.31 -31.76
N LEU A 445 -11.64 -6.42 -33.05
CA LEU A 445 -12.26 -7.38 -33.95
C LEU A 445 -11.19 -8.14 -34.72
N ARG A 446 -11.49 -9.38 -35.07
CA ARG A 446 -10.67 -10.17 -35.98
C ARG A 446 -11.46 -10.47 -37.25
N TRP A 447 -10.85 -10.21 -38.39
CA TRP A 447 -11.33 -10.67 -39.69
C TRP A 447 -10.43 -11.80 -40.19
N GLN A 448 -10.98 -13.00 -40.30
CA GLN A 448 -10.27 -14.18 -40.77
C GLN A 448 -11.24 -15.19 -41.38
N ALA A 449 -10.84 -15.87 -42.46
CA ALA A 449 -11.64 -16.89 -43.14
C ALA A 449 -13.06 -16.40 -43.52
N GLY A 450 -13.21 -15.13 -43.87
CA GLY A 450 -14.47 -14.54 -44.31
C GLY A 450 -15.49 -14.21 -43.21
N ALA A 451 -15.07 -14.19 -41.94
CA ALA A 451 -15.95 -13.87 -40.81
C ALA A 451 -15.31 -12.89 -39.81
N TRP A 452 -16.17 -12.04 -39.22
CA TRP A 452 -15.81 -11.19 -38.09
C TRP A 452 -15.94 -11.96 -36.77
N THR A 453 -14.99 -11.78 -35.87
CA THR A 453 -15.09 -12.23 -34.47
C THR A 453 -14.83 -11.05 -33.54
N LEU A 454 -15.71 -10.85 -32.55
CA LEU A 454 -15.48 -9.88 -31.48
C LEU A 454 -14.45 -10.45 -30.49
N MET A 455 -13.33 -9.74 -30.33
CA MET A 455 -12.25 -10.12 -29.41
C MET A 455 -12.41 -9.43 -28.06
N SER A 456 -12.77 -8.15 -28.05
CA SER A 456 -13.04 -7.39 -26.83
C SER A 456 -13.93 -6.19 -27.12
N ASP A 457 -14.84 -5.88 -26.20
CA ASP A 457 -15.53 -4.59 -26.13
C ASP A 457 -14.61 -3.58 -25.41
N CYS A 458 -14.39 -2.41 -25.99
CA CYS A 458 -13.53 -1.37 -25.46
C CYS A 458 -14.29 -0.21 -24.83
N ARG A 459 -15.63 -0.24 -24.84
CA ARG A 459 -16.47 0.86 -24.37
C ARG A 459 -16.43 0.96 -22.84
N PRO A 460 -16.09 2.13 -22.27
CA PRO A 460 -16.22 2.37 -20.84
C PRO A 460 -17.68 2.64 -20.48
N LEU A 461 -18.36 1.62 -19.95
CA LEU A 461 -19.74 1.75 -19.47
C LEU A 461 -19.77 2.43 -18.10
N PHE A 462 -20.72 3.35 -17.87
CA PHE A 462 -20.90 3.99 -16.56
C PHE A 462 -22.38 3.96 -16.12
N PRO A 463 -22.66 3.69 -14.83
CA PRO A 463 -24.01 3.82 -14.27
C PRO A 463 -24.35 5.29 -14.03
N ALA A 464 -25.63 5.61 -13.77
CA ALA A 464 -25.97 6.99 -13.39
C ALA A 464 -25.27 7.40 -12.08
N LEU A 465 -25.06 8.70 -11.84
CA LEU A 465 -24.35 9.20 -10.65
C LEU A 465 -24.99 8.71 -9.32
N THR A 466 -26.32 8.61 -9.29
CA THR A 466 -27.09 8.08 -8.15
C THR A 466 -26.92 6.57 -7.94
N GLU A 467 -26.26 5.89 -8.87
CA GLU A 467 -26.11 4.45 -8.92
C GLU A 467 -24.69 3.96 -8.64
N LEU A 468 -23.75 4.88 -8.38
CA LEU A 468 -22.36 4.65 -7.98
C LEU A 468 -22.19 4.07 -6.55
N THR A 469 -23.28 3.62 -5.93
CA THR A 469 -23.22 2.86 -4.67
C THR A 469 -22.49 1.55 -4.91
N GLN A 470 -21.43 1.26 -4.19
CA GLN A 470 -20.68 0.02 -4.27
C GLN A 470 -20.65 -0.70 -2.93
N LEU A 471 -20.58 -2.03 -3.01
CA LEU A 471 -20.39 -2.91 -1.86
C LEU A 471 -18.89 -3.27 -1.75
N TYR A 472 -18.27 -2.95 -0.63
CA TYR A 472 -16.85 -3.11 -0.38
C TYR A 472 -16.60 -4.17 0.70
N TYR A 473 -15.58 -4.99 0.50
CA TYR A 473 -15.05 -5.85 1.54
C TYR A 473 -14.35 -5.00 2.61
N VAL A 474 -14.76 -5.14 3.88
CA VAL A 474 -14.19 -4.38 5.00
C VAL A 474 -13.38 -5.28 5.95
N GLY A 475 -13.82 -6.52 6.18
CA GLY A 475 -13.09 -7.44 7.07
C GLY A 475 -13.91 -8.64 7.53
N GLY A 476 -13.27 -9.52 8.31
CA GLY A 476 -13.91 -10.70 8.91
C GLY A 476 -13.73 -12.00 8.12
N ASP A 477 -12.98 -12.00 7.03
CA ASP A 477 -12.70 -13.20 6.23
C ASP A 477 -11.53 -14.05 6.77
N GLY A 478 -11.42 -15.30 6.31
CA GLY A 478 -10.27 -16.19 6.53
C GLY A 478 -10.08 -16.62 7.99
N GLN A 479 -11.13 -16.56 8.80
CA GLN A 479 -11.05 -16.87 10.23
C GLN A 479 -10.96 -18.37 10.47
N SER A 480 -10.15 -18.77 11.46
CA SER A 480 -9.98 -20.16 11.87
C SER A 480 -10.33 -20.31 13.35
N VAL A 481 -11.19 -21.27 13.69
CA VAL A 481 -11.66 -21.48 15.06
C VAL A 481 -11.58 -22.94 15.48
N ARG A 482 -11.22 -23.17 16.75
CA ARG A 482 -11.05 -24.51 17.31
C ARG A 482 -12.40 -25.04 17.84
N PRO A 483 -12.92 -26.17 17.32
CA PRO A 483 -14.06 -26.82 17.95
C PRO A 483 -13.63 -27.55 19.24
N ASN A 484 -14.58 -27.77 20.15
CA ASN A 484 -14.40 -28.69 21.28
C ASN A 484 -14.36 -30.14 20.75
N PRO A 485 -13.51 -31.04 21.26
CA PRO A 485 -13.52 -32.47 20.92
C PRO A 485 -14.89 -33.15 20.94
N ALA A 486 -15.81 -32.74 21.81
CA ALA A 486 -17.16 -33.28 21.86
C ALA A 486 -18.08 -32.78 20.73
N MET A 487 -17.62 -31.86 19.88
CA MET A 487 -18.41 -31.14 18.86
C MET A 487 -19.68 -30.50 19.44
N THR A 488 -19.58 -30.07 20.71
CA THR A 488 -20.62 -29.37 21.46
C THR A 488 -20.09 -28.04 21.99
N PRO A 489 -20.80 -26.91 21.80
CA PRO A 489 -22.05 -26.76 21.03
C PRO A 489 -21.90 -27.06 19.52
N ASP A 490 -23.03 -27.25 18.82
CA ASP A 490 -23.10 -27.61 17.38
C ASP A 490 -22.60 -26.49 16.44
N VAL A 491 -22.41 -25.29 16.97
CA VAL A 491 -21.82 -24.14 16.29
C VAL A 491 -20.82 -23.42 17.19
N VAL A 492 -19.81 -22.78 16.61
CA VAL A 492 -18.84 -21.96 17.32
C VAL A 492 -18.75 -20.57 16.67
N ALA A 493 -18.87 -19.53 17.49
CA ALA A 493 -18.80 -18.13 17.06
C ALA A 493 -17.39 -17.77 16.56
N LEU A 494 -17.32 -17.05 15.44
CA LEU A 494 -16.07 -16.49 14.96
C LEU A 494 -15.59 -15.33 15.87
N PRO A 495 -14.27 -15.16 16.05
CA PRO A 495 -13.71 -14.08 16.88
C PRO A 495 -14.02 -12.66 16.39
N SER A 496 -14.23 -12.49 15.08
CA SER A 496 -14.55 -11.20 14.46
C SER A 496 -15.82 -11.31 13.62
N GLU A 497 -16.57 -10.21 13.55
CA GLU A 497 -17.74 -10.08 12.69
C GLU A 497 -17.34 -9.99 11.21
N LEU A 498 -18.21 -10.50 10.33
CA LEU A 498 -18.14 -10.22 8.90
C LEU A 498 -18.56 -8.77 8.67
N ARG A 499 -17.79 -8.04 7.87
CA ARG A 499 -18.01 -6.60 7.63
C ARG A 499 -18.07 -6.30 6.13
N ALA A 500 -19.16 -5.66 5.72
CA ALA A 500 -19.38 -5.18 4.38
C ALA A 500 -19.65 -3.66 4.41
N GLY A 501 -18.93 -2.91 3.60
CA GLY A 501 -19.09 -1.45 3.48
C GLY A 501 -19.96 -1.10 2.29
N VAL A 502 -20.81 -0.08 2.43
CA VAL A 502 -21.58 0.50 1.32
C VAL A 502 -21.20 1.96 1.21
N ALA A 503 -20.70 2.36 0.05
CA ALA A 503 -20.28 3.74 -0.19
C ALA A 503 -20.58 4.19 -1.63
N ASN A 504 -20.79 5.49 -1.81
CA ASN A 504 -20.83 6.14 -3.12
C ASN A 504 -19.45 6.71 -3.40
N GLY A 505 -18.62 5.98 -4.16
CA GLY A 505 -17.18 6.27 -4.24
C GLY A 505 -16.53 6.17 -2.85
N GLY A 506 -15.95 7.26 -2.34
CA GLY A 506 -15.34 7.30 -1.01
C GLY A 506 -16.28 7.69 0.14
N TYR A 507 -17.56 7.95 -0.13
CA TYR A 507 -18.51 8.47 0.87
C TYR A 507 -19.41 7.36 1.43
N PRO A 508 -19.37 7.09 2.75
CA PRO A 508 -20.17 6.03 3.35
C PRO A 508 -21.68 6.31 3.25
N VAL A 509 -22.46 5.25 2.98
CA VAL A 509 -23.93 5.32 2.89
C VAL A 509 -24.54 4.67 4.13
N ALA A 510 -25.21 5.46 4.96
CA ALA A 510 -25.95 4.97 6.12
C ALA A 510 -27.31 4.39 5.74
N ASN A 511 -27.81 3.43 6.53
CA ASN A 511 -29.11 2.77 6.37
C ASN A 511 -29.29 1.96 5.06
N ALA A 512 -28.20 1.68 4.34
CA ALA A 512 -28.24 0.73 3.24
C ALA A 512 -28.40 -0.69 3.81
N THR A 513 -29.22 -1.53 3.18
CA THR A 513 -29.51 -2.87 3.71
C THR A 513 -28.67 -3.92 2.99
N VAL A 514 -27.84 -4.65 3.75
CA VAL A 514 -26.99 -5.75 3.26
C VAL A 514 -27.53 -7.07 3.79
N ARG A 515 -27.81 -8.01 2.90
CA ARG A 515 -28.18 -9.39 3.23
C ARG A 515 -26.93 -10.25 3.37
N PHE A 516 -26.72 -10.80 4.55
CA PHE A 516 -25.73 -11.85 4.79
C PHE A 516 -26.38 -13.22 4.69
N SER A 517 -25.75 -14.16 4.00
CA SER A 517 -26.21 -15.55 3.83
C SER A 517 -25.07 -16.53 4.10
N VAL A 518 -25.32 -17.62 4.83
CA VAL A 518 -24.31 -18.65 5.17
C VAL A 518 -24.74 -20.01 4.62
N ASP A 519 -23.78 -20.80 4.11
CA ASP A 519 -24.03 -22.17 3.64
C ASP A 519 -24.11 -23.20 4.78
N ALA A 520 -23.49 -22.88 5.90
CA ALA A 520 -23.42 -23.67 7.13
C ALA A 520 -23.22 -22.78 8.36
N GLY A 521 -23.57 -23.32 9.53
CA GLY A 521 -23.59 -22.55 10.77
C GLY A 521 -24.86 -21.70 10.91
N ARG A 522 -24.79 -20.63 11.72
CA ARG A 522 -25.93 -19.76 12.03
C ARG A 522 -25.50 -18.29 12.14
N LEU A 523 -26.40 -17.41 11.72
CA LEU A 523 -26.35 -15.97 11.97
C LEU A 523 -27.06 -15.64 13.31
N PRO A 524 -26.96 -14.41 13.84
CA PRO A 524 -27.47 -14.05 15.17
C PRO A 524 -28.98 -14.24 15.34
N ASN A 525 -29.76 -14.15 14.25
CA ASN A 525 -31.19 -14.46 14.25
C ASN A 525 -31.50 -15.98 14.29
N GLY A 526 -30.49 -16.85 14.34
CA GLY A 526 -30.62 -18.30 14.36
C GLY A 526 -30.90 -18.95 13.01
N THR A 527 -30.90 -18.18 11.92
CA THR A 527 -31.17 -18.66 10.55
C THR A 527 -29.93 -18.57 9.66
N ALA A 528 -30.07 -19.03 8.41
CA ALA A 528 -29.00 -18.96 7.41
C ALA A 528 -28.88 -17.57 6.73
N THR A 529 -29.87 -16.68 6.90
CA THR A 529 -29.90 -15.38 6.21
C THR A 529 -30.35 -14.25 7.14
N GLN A 530 -29.67 -13.10 7.11
CA GLN A 530 -30.04 -11.93 7.90
C GLN A 530 -29.71 -10.63 7.19
N ASP A 531 -30.66 -9.69 7.23
CA ASP A 531 -30.50 -8.35 6.68
C ASP A 531 -29.99 -7.40 7.77
N VAL A 532 -28.95 -6.63 7.46
CA VAL A 532 -28.30 -5.69 8.36
C VAL A 532 -28.20 -4.33 7.69
N GLN A 533 -28.56 -3.27 8.40
CA GLN A 533 -28.40 -1.90 7.92
C GLN A 533 -27.00 -1.37 8.22
N THR A 534 -26.43 -0.61 7.29
CA THR A 534 -25.15 0.07 7.49
C THR A 534 -25.25 1.20 8.50
N GLY A 535 -24.20 1.36 9.30
CA GLY A 535 -24.02 2.49 10.22
C GLY A 535 -23.70 3.82 9.53
N ALA A 536 -23.44 4.86 10.32
CA ALA A 536 -23.03 6.18 9.79
C ALA A 536 -21.67 6.16 9.07
N ASP A 537 -20.84 5.16 9.39
CA ASP A 537 -19.58 4.83 8.72
C ASP A 537 -19.77 3.99 7.44
N GLY A 538 -21.02 3.70 7.07
CA GLY A 538 -21.35 2.92 5.88
C GLY A 538 -21.08 1.42 6.03
N VAL A 539 -20.79 0.92 7.23
CA VAL A 539 -20.45 -0.49 7.46
C VAL A 539 -21.64 -1.26 8.04
N ALA A 540 -21.94 -2.42 7.45
CA ALA A 540 -22.81 -3.44 8.02
C ALA A 540 -21.94 -4.58 8.57
N SER A 541 -22.15 -4.91 9.84
CA SER A 541 -21.39 -5.95 10.55
C SER A 541 -22.31 -7.04 11.08
N ILE A 542 -21.89 -8.30 11.00
CA ILE A 542 -22.65 -9.44 11.54
C ILE A 542 -21.75 -10.52 12.12
N ALA A 543 -22.12 -11.06 13.29
CA ALA A 543 -21.45 -12.22 13.85
C ALA A 543 -21.88 -13.50 13.13
N TRP A 544 -20.93 -14.35 12.74
CA TRP A 544 -21.21 -15.65 12.16
C TRP A 544 -20.68 -16.76 13.08
N SER A 545 -21.52 -17.75 13.38
CA SER A 545 -21.11 -18.96 14.08
C SER A 545 -21.05 -20.11 13.09
N ILE A 546 -19.86 -20.69 12.87
CA ILE A 546 -19.69 -21.81 11.93
C ILE A 546 -20.13 -23.13 12.57
N ALA A 547 -20.63 -24.08 11.78
CA ALA A 547 -21.02 -25.40 12.28
C ALA A 547 -19.79 -26.22 12.71
N CYS A 548 -19.89 -26.94 13.82
CA CYS A 548 -18.87 -27.90 14.25
C CYS A 548 -19.02 -29.23 13.52
N ASP A 549 -18.81 -29.21 12.20
CA ASP A 549 -18.92 -30.36 11.31
C ASP A 549 -17.55 -30.70 10.68
N PRO A 550 -16.86 -31.75 11.17
CA PRO A 550 -15.56 -32.14 10.64
C PRO A 550 -15.58 -32.59 9.17
N ALA A 551 -16.73 -32.96 8.62
CA ALA A 551 -16.87 -33.30 7.20
C ALA A 551 -16.95 -32.06 6.30
N ARG A 552 -17.21 -30.88 6.88
CA ARG A 552 -17.26 -29.58 6.21
C ARG A 552 -16.42 -28.55 6.99
N PRO A 553 -15.08 -28.74 7.00
CA PRO A 553 -14.16 -27.93 7.79
C PRO A 553 -14.12 -26.48 7.31
N VAL A 554 -14.26 -26.24 6.00
CA VAL A 554 -14.37 -24.91 5.38
C VAL A 554 -15.83 -24.63 5.07
N GLN A 555 -16.31 -23.46 5.48
CA GLN A 555 -17.68 -22.98 5.27
C GLN A 555 -17.64 -21.60 4.63
N HIS A 556 -18.73 -21.21 3.99
CA HIS A 556 -18.82 -19.97 3.23
C HIS A 556 -19.99 -19.09 3.68
N ALA A 557 -19.74 -17.78 3.65
CA ALA A 557 -20.76 -16.77 3.82
C ALA A 557 -20.68 -15.78 2.66
N SER A 558 -21.81 -15.14 2.35
CA SER A 558 -21.90 -14.11 1.33
C SER A 558 -22.62 -12.87 1.84
N ALA A 559 -22.27 -11.70 1.32
CA ALA A 559 -22.98 -10.46 1.56
C ALA A 559 -23.44 -9.82 0.25
N GLN A 560 -24.70 -9.40 0.19
CA GLN A 560 -25.34 -8.82 -0.99
C GLN A 560 -26.07 -7.52 -0.62
N LEU A 561 -25.88 -6.47 -1.40
CA LEU A 561 -26.61 -5.22 -1.23
C LEU A 561 -28.05 -5.37 -1.75
N LEU A 562 -29.03 -5.00 -0.93
CA LEU A 562 -30.44 -5.01 -1.30
C LEU A 562 -30.87 -3.67 -1.89
N VAL A 563 -31.62 -3.73 -2.99
CA VAL A 563 -32.32 -2.60 -3.60
C VAL A 563 -33.81 -2.94 -3.60
N ALA A 564 -34.64 -2.06 -3.03
CA ALA A 564 -36.08 -2.32 -2.85
C ALA A 564 -36.40 -3.68 -2.19
N GLY A 565 -35.55 -4.12 -1.25
CA GLY A 565 -35.73 -5.38 -0.52
C GLY A 565 -35.29 -6.65 -1.26
N GLN A 566 -34.73 -6.54 -2.47
CA GLN A 566 -34.23 -7.66 -3.27
C GLN A 566 -32.72 -7.55 -3.54
N PRO A 567 -31.95 -8.66 -3.60
CA PRO A 567 -30.54 -8.63 -3.98
C PRO A 567 -30.37 -8.09 -5.40
N ALA A 568 -29.55 -7.05 -5.57
CA ALA A 568 -29.26 -6.48 -6.89
C ALA A 568 -28.07 -7.20 -7.55
N VAL A 569 -28.25 -8.50 -7.83
CA VAL A 569 -27.21 -9.42 -8.34
C VAL A 569 -26.60 -9.00 -9.68
N ASP A 570 -27.37 -8.32 -10.53
CA ASP A 570 -26.88 -7.83 -11.84
C ASP A 570 -26.11 -6.49 -11.73
N ARG A 571 -26.02 -5.93 -10.52
CA ARG A 571 -25.49 -4.59 -10.28
C ARG A 571 -24.34 -4.55 -9.28
N TYR A 572 -24.34 -5.44 -8.29
CA TYR A 572 -23.30 -5.52 -7.27
C TYR A 572 -22.83 -6.97 -7.13
N LEU A 573 -21.52 -7.16 -7.22
CA LEU A 573 -20.93 -8.47 -6.94
C LEU A 573 -21.13 -8.82 -5.47
N PRO A 574 -21.54 -10.06 -5.16
CA PRO A 574 -21.60 -10.52 -3.78
C PRO A 574 -20.18 -10.58 -3.19
N LEU A 575 -20.03 -10.12 -1.95
CA LEU A 575 -18.80 -10.41 -1.19
C LEU A 575 -18.86 -11.86 -0.74
N GLN A 576 -17.75 -12.57 -0.86
CA GLN A 576 -17.59 -13.94 -0.38
C GLN A 576 -16.65 -13.94 0.81
N PHE A 577 -17.02 -14.68 1.84
CA PHE A 577 -16.22 -14.92 3.03
C PHE A 577 -16.09 -16.44 3.20
N ASN A 578 -14.96 -16.88 3.73
CA ASN A 578 -14.72 -18.23 4.19
C ASN A 578 -14.25 -18.22 5.66
N ALA A 579 -14.58 -19.28 6.36
CA ALA A 579 -14.02 -19.57 7.67
C ALA A 579 -13.85 -21.08 7.81
N GLN A 580 -12.93 -21.49 8.69
CA GLN A 580 -12.59 -22.90 8.84
C GLN A 580 -12.49 -23.37 10.29
N LEU A 581 -12.77 -24.67 10.49
CA LEU A 581 -12.44 -25.39 11.71
C LEU A 581 -10.95 -25.71 11.74
N ALA A 582 -10.28 -25.37 12.83
CA ALA A 582 -8.89 -25.77 13.08
C ALA A 582 -8.85 -27.23 13.56
N LEU A 583 -8.80 -28.20 12.64
CA LEU A 583 -8.74 -29.63 12.94
C LEU A 583 -7.29 -30.14 12.91
N ALA A 584 -6.90 -30.94 13.92
CA ALA A 584 -5.55 -31.53 13.98
C ALA A 584 -5.27 -32.51 12.82
N ALA A 585 -6.31 -33.07 12.20
CA ALA A 585 -6.21 -33.92 11.02
C ALA A 585 -5.81 -33.16 9.74
N GLU A 586 -5.93 -31.83 9.73
CA GLU A 586 -5.59 -30.99 8.58
C GLU A 586 -4.27 -30.23 8.78
N VAL A 587 -3.69 -30.30 9.98
CA VAL A 587 -2.39 -29.69 10.28
C VAL A 587 -1.29 -30.66 9.85
N GLY A 588 -0.57 -30.28 8.81
CA GLY A 588 0.58 -31.03 8.30
C GLY A 588 1.67 -31.19 9.36
N TYR A 589 2.25 -32.39 9.41
CA TYR A 589 3.37 -32.77 10.25
C TYR A 589 4.44 -33.42 9.37
N ASP A 590 5.70 -33.02 9.55
CA ASP A 590 6.83 -33.64 8.86
C ASP A 590 7.43 -34.74 9.76
N PRO A 591 7.19 -36.03 9.45
CA PRO A 591 7.73 -37.12 10.23
C PRO A 591 9.21 -37.44 9.90
N SER A 592 9.88 -36.70 9.01
CA SER A 592 11.26 -37.00 8.57
C SER A 592 12.27 -37.12 9.73
N GLY A 593 12.04 -36.41 10.83
CA GLY A 593 12.86 -36.48 12.06
C GLY A 593 12.55 -37.67 12.98
N CYS A 594 11.52 -38.47 12.69
CA CYS A 594 11.10 -39.61 13.50
C CYS A 594 10.89 -40.84 12.61
N ALA A 595 11.89 -41.72 12.57
CA ALA A 595 11.88 -42.92 11.72
C ALA A 595 10.61 -43.78 11.91
N ASP A 596 10.10 -43.85 13.14
CA ASP A 596 8.90 -44.60 13.49
C ASP A 596 7.63 -43.98 12.89
N LEU A 597 7.41 -42.67 13.08
CA LEU A 597 6.24 -41.97 12.53
C LEU A 597 6.32 -41.83 11.00
N LEU A 598 7.54 -41.78 10.46
CA LEU A 598 7.78 -41.82 9.02
C LEU A 598 7.40 -43.18 8.43
N ALA A 599 7.74 -44.28 9.13
CA ALA A 599 7.34 -45.63 8.75
C ALA A 599 5.82 -45.84 8.81
N GLU A 600 5.14 -45.19 9.77
CA GLU A 600 3.68 -45.19 9.88
C GLU A 600 2.98 -44.17 8.97
N GLN A 601 3.73 -43.39 8.18
CA GLN A 601 3.19 -42.36 7.26
C GLN A 601 2.28 -41.35 7.98
N ALA A 602 2.61 -41.01 9.22
CA ALA A 602 1.85 -40.05 10.02
C ALA A 602 2.21 -38.63 9.57
N TYR A 603 1.51 -38.09 8.56
CA TYR A 603 1.79 -36.76 7.97
C TYR A 603 0.93 -35.64 8.54
N THR A 604 0.10 -35.93 9.53
CA THR A 604 -0.77 -34.95 10.20
C THR A 604 -0.57 -35.03 11.70
N VAL A 605 -0.82 -33.93 12.40
CA VAL A 605 -0.70 -33.88 13.87
C VAL A 605 -1.60 -34.94 14.53
N GLN A 606 -2.83 -35.14 14.02
CA GLN A 606 -3.72 -36.18 14.52
C GLN A 606 -3.13 -37.59 14.34
N GLN A 607 -2.64 -37.93 13.14
CA GLN A 607 -2.05 -39.25 12.89
C GLN A 607 -0.81 -39.51 13.75
N ALA A 608 0.02 -38.49 13.95
CA ALA A 608 1.18 -38.60 14.83
C ALA A 608 0.77 -38.87 16.29
N LEU A 609 -0.26 -38.18 16.79
CA LEU A 609 -0.80 -38.41 18.14
C LEU A 609 -1.45 -39.80 18.26
N ASP A 610 -2.25 -40.21 17.29
CA ASP A 610 -2.93 -41.52 17.30
C ASP A 610 -1.93 -42.69 17.21
N ALA A 611 -0.81 -42.52 16.48
CA ALA A 611 0.29 -43.46 16.44
C ALA A 611 1.01 -43.55 17.80
N LEU A 612 1.27 -42.41 18.44
CA LEU A 612 1.90 -42.36 19.76
C LEU A 612 1.01 -42.93 20.87
N CYS A 613 -0.30 -42.63 20.86
CA CYS A 613 -1.25 -43.09 21.87
C CYS A 613 -1.53 -44.60 21.82
N ARG A 614 -1.31 -45.25 20.66
CA ARG A 614 -1.46 -46.72 20.52
C ARG A 614 -0.28 -47.50 21.12
N ARG A 615 0.75 -46.82 21.62
CA ARG A 615 1.91 -47.47 22.28
C ARG A 615 1.60 -47.75 23.76
N THR A 616 1.81 -49.00 24.19
CA THR A 616 1.54 -49.51 25.56
C THR A 616 2.71 -49.40 26.53
N HIS A 617 3.78 -48.69 26.17
CA HIS A 617 4.91 -48.40 27.06
C HIS A 617 5.07 -46.89 27.22
N GLY A 618 5.28 -46.44 28.47
CA GLY A 618 5.35 -45.05 28.89
C GLY A 618 6.06 -44.17 27.86
N GLY A 619 5.28 -43.33 27.17
CA GLY A 619 5.71 -42.50 26.05
C GLY A 619 6.54 -41.27 26.44
N GLY A 620 7.37 -41.39 27.47
CA GLY A 620 8.42 -40.44 27.78
C GLY A 620 9.76 -41.15 27.68
N CYS A 621 10.77 -40.51 27.11
CA CYS A 621 12.18 -40.95 27.17
C CYS A 621 12.73 -40.95 28.62
N CYS A 622 11.90 -40.62 29.61
CA CYS A 622 12.28 -40.26 30.97
C CYS A 622 11.71 -41.26 31.96
N ILE A 623 12.58 -41.73 32.85
CA ILE A 623 12.28 -42.63 33.96
C ILE A 623 11.62 -41.78 35.05
N THR A 624 10.47 -42.23 35.55
CA THR A 624 9.70 -41.49 36.56
C THR A 624 10.20 -41.75 37.97
N VAL A 625 10.29 -40.70 38.79
CA VAL A 625 10.77 -40.75 40.17
C VAL A 625 9.71 -40.13 41.07
N GLY A 626 9.26 -40.87 42.08
CA GLY A 626 8.24 -40.43 43.05
C GLY A 626 7.20 -41.49 43.39
N PRO A 627 6.18 -41.15 44.20
CA PRO A 627 5.09 -42.08 44.56
C PRO A 627 4.39 -42.65 43.32
N GLY A 628 4.52 -43.95 43.08
CA GLY A 628 3.95 -44.64 41.91
C GLY A 628 4.77 -44.53 40.62
N GLY A 629 5.97 -43.94 40.66
CA GLY A 629 6.93 -43.93 39.55
C GLY A 629 7.85 -45.15 39.51
N ASP A 630 8.71 -45.23 38.49
CA ASP A 630 9.67 -46.32 38.26
C ASP A 630 10.67 -46.48 39.41
N PHE A 631 11.06 -45.37 40.06
CA PHE A 631 11.90 -45.37 41.26
C PHE A 631 11.25 -44.56 42.40
N PRO A 632 11.42 -45.00 43.67
CA PRO A 632 10.83 -44.31 44.82
C PRO A 632 11.53 -42.99 45.17
N THR A 633 12.85 -42.89 44.97
CA THR A 633 13.65 -41.69 45.27
C THR A 633 14.69 -41.42 44.19
N LEU A 634 15.10 -40.14 44.10
CA LEU A 634 16.04 -39.66 43.07
C LEU A 634 17.44 -40.27 43.23
N ASP A 635 17.92 -40.42 44.46
CA ASP A 635 19.23 -41.00 44.77
C ASP A 635 19.33 -42.45 44.30
N LYS A 636 18.32 -43.28 44.59
CA LYS A 636 18.24 -44.67 44.11
C LYS A 636 18.20 -44.75 42.59
N ALA A 637 17.42 -43.88 41.94
CA ALA A 637 17.33 -43.85 40.48
C ALA A 637 18.70 -43.56 39.85
N LEU A 638 19.36 -42.48 40.28
CA LEU A 638 20.61 -42.04 39.67
C LEU A 638 21.76 -43.02 39.94
N HIS A 639 21.92 -43.50 41.18
CA HIS A 639 22.96 -44.48 41.53
C HIS A 639 22.77 -45.80 40.78
N THR A 640 21.54 -46.28 40.64
CA THR A 640 21.25 -47.53 39.91
C THR A 640 21.56 -47.39 38.42
N LEU A 641 21.13 -46.30 37.78
CA LEU A 641 21.31 -46.11 36.34
C LEU A 641 22.77 -45.88 35.95
N ILE A 642 23.52 -45.13 36.75
CA ILE A 642 24.96 -44.97 36.54
C ILE A 642 25.68 -46.31 36.76
N GLY A 643 25.29 -47.08 37.78
CA GLY A 643 25.83 -48.42 38.03
C GLY A 643 25.53 -49.44 36.92
N GLN A 644 24.57 -49.15 36.03
CA GLN A 644 24.23 -49.92 34.83
C GLN A 644 24.93 -49.42 33.56
N ASP A 645 25.95 -48.56 33.68
CA ASP A 645 26.69 -47.95 32.56
C ASP A 645 25.80 -47.16 31.57
N ARG A 646 24.66 -46.63 32.03
CA ARG A 646 23.79 -45.76 31.20
C ARG A 646 24.45 -44.40 31.00
N LEU A 647 24.67 -44.04 29.73
CA LEU A 647 25.29 -42.76 29.37
C LEU A 647 24.29 -41.61 29.22
N ASP A 648 23.08 -41.87 28.72
CA ASP A 648 22.03 -40.86 28.58
C ASP A 648 20.87 -41.17 29.55
N ILE A 649 20.68 -40.30 30.54
CA ILE A 649 19.73 -40.48 31.64
C ILE A 649 18.73 -39.32 31.63
N CYS A 650 17.46 -39.60 31.41
CA CYS A 650 16.36 -38.65 31.64
C CYS A 650 15.51 -39.10 32.83
N LEU A 651 15.33 -38.24 33.83
CA LEU A 651 14.54 -38.47 35.03
C LEU A 651 13.42 -37.43 35.15
N CYS A 652 12.20 -37.88 35.40
CA CYS A 652 11.02 -37.04 35.59
C CYS A 652 10.47 -37.17 37.02
N LEU A 653 10.55 -36.10 37.83
CA LEU A 653 9.94 -36.05 39.15
C LEU A 653 8.43 -35.88 39.03
N THR A 654 7.66 -36.84 39.54
CA THR A 654 6.19 -36.73 39.58
C THR A 654 5.74 -35.52 40.42
N PRO A 655 4.51 -34.99 40.25
CA PRO A 655 4.00 -33.95 41.15
C PRO A 655 4.00 -34.44 42.61
N GLY A 656 4.46 -33.60 43.54
CA GLY A 656 4.57 -33.92 44.96
C GLY A 656 5.91 -33.53 45.59
N GLU A 657 6.07 -33.86 46.87
CA GLU A 657 7.32 -33.69 47.60
C GLU A 657 8.20 -34.94 47.46
N HIS A 658 9.47 -34.74 47.13
CA HIS A 658 10.49 -35.77 46.96
C HIS A 658 11.61 -35.53 47.96
N LYS A 659 11.88 -36.52 48.80
CA LYS A 659 13.01 -36.52 49.72
C LYS A 659 14.07 -37.50 49.23
N LEU A 660 15.32 -37.23 49.56
CA LEU A 660 16.41 -38.17 49.33
C LEU A 660 16.48 -39.16 50.49
N ASP A 661 16.62 -40.44 50.19
CA ASP A 661 16.83 -41.47 51.22
C ASP A 661 18.29 -41.43 51.73
N ASP A 662 19.25 -41.15 50.85
CA ASP A 662 20.68 -41.01 51.14
C ASP A 662 21.33 -39.81 50.39
N ASP A 663 22.59 -39.49 50.69
CA ASP A 663 23.34 -38.42 50.03
C ASP A 663 23.49 -38.68 48.51
N LEU A 664 23.22 -37.65 47.69
CA LEU A 664 23.33 -37.74 46.24
C LEU A 664 24.71 -37.24 45.76
N ALA A 665 25.74 -38.05 45.95
CA ALA A 665 27.10 -37.79 45.47
C ALA A 665 27.45 -38.69 44.27
N ALA A 666 27.08 -38.27 43.06
CA ALA A 666 27.23 -39.09 41.84
C ALA A 666 28.44 -38.66 41.00
N LYS A 667 29.19 -39.64 40.48
CA LYS A 667 30.27 -39.45 39.49
C LYS A 667 29.84 -40.08 38.16
N GLY A 668 29.82 -39.28 37.09
CA GLY A 668 29.28 -39.70 35.80
C GLY A 668 30.17 -39.34 34.62
N PRO A 669 31.41 -39.86 34.49
CA PRO A 669 32.24 -39.57 33.33
C PRO A 669 31.51 -39.95 32.04
N ARG A 670 31.37 -38.98 31.12
CA ARG A 670 30.63 -39.11 29.84
C ARG A 670 29.10 -39.20 29.95
N VAL A 671 28.54 -39.16 31.16
CA VAL A 671 27.08 -39.25 31.38
C VAL A 671 26.41 -37.91 31.07
N ARG A 672 25.27 -37.96 30.38
CA ARG A 672 24.36 -36.85 30.11
C ARG A 672 23.09 -37.04 30.93
N LEU A 673 22.89 -36.17 31.91
CA LEU A 673 21.75 -36.21 32.81
C LEU A 673 20.75 -35.10 32.47
N MET A 674 19.48 -35.43 32.31
CA MET A 674 18.36 -34.49 32.33
C MET A 674 17.43 -34.86 33.48
N LEU A 675 17.27 -33.96 34.45
CA LEU A 675 16.34 -34.07 35.56
C LEU A 675 15.27 -33.00 35.38
N HIS A 676 14.01 -33.38 35.23
CA HIS A 676 12.93 -32.40 35.13
C HIS A 676 11.70 -32.76 35.96
N GLY A 677 10.85 -31.78 36.24
CA GLY A 677 9.58 -31.97 36.96
C GLY A 677 8.38 -31.37 36.25
N CYS A 678 7.32 -31.11 37.01
CA CYS A 678 6.07 -30.47 36.60
C CYS A 678 5.98 -29.03 37.12
N GLY A 679 7.08 -28.28 37.01
CA GLY A 679 7.20 -26.92 37.55
C GLY A 679 7.17 -26.90 39.09
N PRO A 680 6.56 -25.87 39.72
CA PRO A 680 6.48 -25.75 41.17
C PRO A 680 5.76 -26.90 41.90
N ALA A 681 5.04 -27.75 41.15
CA ALA A 681 4.36 -28.92 41.70
C ALA A 681 5.32 -30.08 42.05
N SER A 682 6.51 -30.14 41.42
CA SER A 682 7.54 -31.13 41.74
C SER A 682 8.58 -30.49 42.67
N ARG A 683 8.58 -30.91 43.94
CA ARG A 683 9.37 -30.28 45.00
C ARG A 683 10.43 -31.24 45.54
N LEU A 684 11.70 -30.98 45.26
CA LEU A 684 12.84 -31.70 45.83
C LEU A 684 13.23 -31.05 47.16
N ILE A 685 13.02 -31.77 48.26
CA ILE A 685 13.33 -31.30 49.62
C ILE A 685 14.70 -31.85 50.02
N LEU A 686 15.70 -30.95 50.05
CA LEU A 686 17.05 -31.22 50.49
C LEU A 686 17.17 -30.77 51.95
N GLU A 687 17.08 -31.71 52.89
CA GLU A 687 17.32 -31.42 54.31
C GLU A 687 18.85 -31.28 54.53
N GLU A 688 19.45 -31.96 55.51
CA GLU A 688 20.91 -31.93 55.74
C GLU A 688 21.71 -32.88 54.81
N ARG A 689 21.16 -33.22 53.64
CA ARG A 689 21.75 -34.18 52.69
C ARG A 689 22.64 -33.50 51.65
N ASP A 690 23.68 -34.19 51.21
CA ASP A 690 24.58 -33.72 50.16
C ASP A 690 23.97 -33.90 48.76
N PHE A 691 24.13 -32.89 47.90
CA PHE A 691 23.80 -32.96 46.47
C PHE A 691 25.03 -32.53 45.66
N SER A 692 25.72 -33.50 45.04
CA SER A 692 26.95 -33.28 44.30
C SER A 692 27.00 -34.15 43.05
N LEU A 693 27.11 -33.50 41.89
CA LEU A 693 27.30 -34.15 40.59
C LEU A 693 28.68 -33.81 40.06
N ASN A 694 29.48 -34.84 39.80
CA ASN A 694 30.88 -34.69 39.43
C ASN A 694 31.23 -35.41 38.11
N GLY A 695 31.90 -34.71 37.19
CA GLY A 695 32.50 -35.31 35.99
C GLY A 695 31.55 -35.56 34.82
N PHE A 696 30.33 -35.02 34.84
CA PHE A 696 29.30 -35.28 33.82
C PHE A 696 29.62 -34.61 32.48
N ALA A 697 29.23 -35.23 31.37
CA ALA A 697 29.32 -34.61 30.04
C ALA A 697 28.29 -33.50 29.85
N SER A 698 27.09 -33.67 30.40
CA SER A 698 26.10 -32.60 30.50
C SER A 698 25.13 -32.88 31.66
N VAL A 699 24.73 -31.84 32.38
CA VAL A 699 23.68 -31.89 33.41
C VAL A 699 22.64 -30.83 33.10
N SER A 700 21.38 -31.22 32.91
CA SER A 700 20.25 -30.32 32.76
C SER A 700 19.25 -30.54 33.88
N ILE A 701 18.90 -29.50 34.62
CA ILE A 701 17.84 -29.51 35.63
C ILE A 701 16.76 -28.51 35.22
N ALA A 702 15.51 -28.94 35.14
CA ALA A 702 14.42 -28.07 34.70
C ALA A 702 13.09 -28.28 35.42
N ASP A 703 12.24 -27.25 35.44
CA ASP A 703 10.83 -27.36 35.82
C ASP A 703 10.58 -27.99 37.20
N LEU A 704 11.27 -27.52 38.25
CA LEU A 704 11.08 -28.04 39.61
C LEU A 704 11.49 -27.03 40.68
N THR A 705 10.96 -27.22 41.90
CA THR A 705 11.37 -26.46 43.09
C THR A 705 12.34 -27.27 43.93
N ILE A 706 13.46 -26.68 44.33
CA ILE A 706 14.43 -27.24 45.27
C ILE A 706 14.37 -26.44 46.56
N ALA A 707 13.91 -27.06 47.64
CA ALA A 707 13.90 -26.42 48.96
C ALA A 707 14.96 -27.03 49.85
N ARG A 708 15.88 -26.18 50.33
CA ARG A 708 16.94 -26.57 51.27
C ARG A 708 16.52 -26.17 52.69
N ARG A 709 16.52 -27.12 53.64
CA ARG A 709 16.09 -26.91 55.04
C ARG A 709 17.18 -27.30 56.04
N GLY A 710 17.26 -26.67 57.21
CA GLY A 710 18.27 -26.96 58.23
C GLY A 710 19.63 -26.30 57.98
N GLN A 711 20.73 -27.07 58.05
CA GLN A 711 22.09 -26.62 57.67
C GLN A 711 22.62 -27.29 56.38
N PRO A 712 21.96 -27.08 55.23
CA PRO A 712 22.26 -27.77 53.98
C PRO A 712 23.61 -27.33 53.38
N ARG A 713 24.27 -28.25 52.66
CA ARG A 713 25.43 -27.98 51.80
C ARG A 713 25.00 -27.47 50.40
N PRO A 714 25.84 -26.71 49.68
CA PRO A 714 25.51 -26.21 48.34
C PRO A 714 25.17 -27.35 47.38
N LEU A 715 24.33 -27.08 46.37
CA LEU A 715 24.23 -27.96 45.21
C LEU A 715 25.51 -27.81 44.39
N VAL A 716 26.31 -28.87 44.32
CA VAL A 716 27.63 -28.84 43.68
C VAL A 716 27.58 -29.47 42.30
N PHE A 717 27.99 -28.71 41.28
CA PHE A 717 28.28 -29.20 39.93
C PHE A 717 29.78 -29.02 39.67
N ALA A 718 30.54 -30.10 39.81
CA ALA A 718 31.99 -30.09 39.71
C ALA A 718 32.45 -30.84 38.45
N GLN A 719 33.37 -30.27 37.69
CA GLN A 719 33.96 -30.87 36.50
C GLN A 719 32.91 -31.37 35.47
N CYS A 720 31.79 -30.67 35.37
CA CYS A 720 30.70 -31.01 34.45
C CYS A 720 30.84 -30.18 33.17
N ALA A 721 30.99 -30.80 32.00
CA ALA A 721 31.33 -30.04 30.80
C ALA A 721 30.25 -29.03 30.35
N ASP A 722 28.96 -29.38 30.52
CA ASP A 722 27.82 -28.50 30.23
C ASP A 722 26.82 -28.57 31.40
N VAL A 723 26.49 -27.42 32.01
CA VAL A 723 25.52 -27.33 33.12
C VAL A 723 24.39 -26.40 32.72
N ARG A 724 23.16 -26.91 32.72
CA ARG A 724 21.95 -26.16 32.39
C ARG A 724 20.92 -26.20 33.51
N LEU A 725 20.53 -25.04 34.01
CA LEU A 725 19.39 -24.88 34.92
C LEU A 725 18.32 -24.06 34.20
N SER A 726 17.07 -24.55 34.15
CA SER A 726 16.00 -23.87 33.41
C SER A 726 14.66 -23.94 34.13
N ARG A 727 14.07 -22.80 34.52
CA ARG A 727 12.80 -22.79 35.29
C ARG A 727 12.90 -23.58 36.60
N VAL A 728 14.01 -23.37 37.32
CA VAL A 728 14.26 -23.96 38.64
C VAL A 728 14.10 -22.91 39.72
N ASP A 729 13.28 -23.23 40.71
CA ASP A 729 13.08 -22.41 41.90
C ASP A 729 13.86 -23.02 43.07
N CYS A 730 14.98 -22.43 43.47
CA CYS A 730 15.80 -22.91 44.58
C CYS A 730 15.77 -21.94 45.75
N ALA A 731 15.40 -22.40 46.93
CA ALA A 731 15.34 -21.59 48.14
C ALA A 731 15.99 -22.30 49.32
N GLY A 732 16.62 -21.53 50.20
CA GLY A 732 17.10 -22.06 51.47
C GLY A 732 18.19 -21.20 52.11
N PRO A 733 18.70 -21.64 53.28
CA PRO A 733 19.74 -20.92 53.98
C PRO A 733 21.09 -20.98 53.21
N ALA A 734 21.76 -19.84 53.15
CA ALA A 734 23.09 -19.65 52.56
C ALA A 734 23.87 -18.64 53.42
N GLY A 735 25.13 -18.91 53.70
CA GLY A 735 25.96 -18.05 54.55
C GLY A 735 27.36 -17.89 54.00
N PRO A 736 28.24 -17.14 54.68
CA PRO A 736 29.64 -17.02 54.30
C PRO A 736 30.26 -18.41 54.13
N GLY A 737 30.84 -18.70 52.96
CA GLY A 737 31.44 -19.99 52.63
C GLY A 737 30.47 -21.04 52.08
N ALA A 738 29.18 -20.73 51.91
CA ALA A 738 28.17 -21.69 51.43
C ALA A 738 27.10 -21.02 50.56
N SER A 739 27.25 -21.17 49.24
CA SER A 739 26.27 -20.76 48.21
C SER A 739 25.05 -21.70 48.15
N LEU A 740 23.97 -21.29 47.46
CA LEU A 740 22.90 -22.25 47.11
C LEU A 740 23.37 -23.22 46.04
N VAL A 741 23.99 -22.69 44.99
CA VAL A 741 24.50 -23.44 43.85
C VAL A 741 25.96 -23.09 43.63
N ARG A 742 26.81 -24.11 43.55
CA ARG A 742 28.24 -23.99 43.26
C ARG A 742 28.57 -24.71 41.96
N ILE A 743 29.21 -24.01 41.04
CA ILE A 743 29.64 -24.54 39.73
C ILE A 743 31.16 -24.34 39.60
N GLU A 744 31.86 -25.42 39.26
CA GLU A 744 33.31 -25.45 39.11
C GLU A 744 33.72 -26.50 38.06
N GLY A 745 34.77 -26.21 37.29
CA GLY A 745 35.32 -27.06 36.24
C GLY A 745 34.43 -27.25 35.01
N SER A 746 33.56 -26.29 34.66
CA SER A 746 32.62 -26.40 33.55
C SER A 746 33.09 -25.68 32.28
N ARG A 747 32.74 -26.18 31.09
CA ARG A 747 33.04 -25.48 29.82
C ARG A 747 31.91 -24.55 29.40
N ARG A 748 30.66 -24.94 29.68
CA ARG A 748 29.45 -24.17 29.39
C ARG A 748 28.50 -24.21 30.57
N VAL A 749 27.94 -23.06 30.91
CA VAL A 749 26.95 -22.89 31.97
C VAL A 749 25.78 -22.06 31.45
N GLN A 750 24.56 -22.57 31.56
CA GLN A 750 23.33 -21.89 31.14
C GLN A 750 22.33 -21.90 32.30
N ILE A 751 21.99 -20.73 32.83
CA ILE A 751 20.95 -20.60 33.86
C ILE A 751 19.90 -19.66 33.30
N GLU A 752 18.70 -20.17 33.08
CA GLU A 752 17.63 -19.45 32.38
C GLU A 752 16.32 -19.53 33.15
N ASN A 753 15.61 -18.41 33.31
CA ASN A 753 14.28 -18.36 33.95
C ASN A 753 14.24 -18.98 35.36
N CYS A 754 15.33 -18.93 36.13
CA CYS A 754 15.43 -19.53 37.46
C CYS A 754 15.24 -18.49 38.58
N ARG A 755 14.71 -18.92 39.73
CA ARG A 755 14.61 -18.12 40.95
C ARG A 755 15.49 -18.73 42.05
N LEU A 756 16.61 -18.10 42.39
CA LEU A 756 17.52 -18.58 43.44
C LEU A 756 17.46 -17.62 44.63
N LEU A 757 16.89 -18.06 45.77
CA LEU A 757 16.64 -17.22 46.94
C LEU A 757 17.47 -17.69 48.15
N ALA A 758 18.59 -17.01 48.35
CA ALA A 758 19.56 -17.28 49.39
C ALA A 758 19.18 -16.56 50.69
N GLY A 759 18.89 -17.31 51.75
CA GLY A 759 18.58 -16.77 53.08
C GLY A 759 19.82 -16.70 53.97
N GLY A 760 20.30 -15.50 54.31
CA GLY A 760 21.40 -15.27 55.24
C GLY A 760 21.15 -15.67 56.70
N ARG A 761 22.21 -15.88 57.48
CA ARG A 761 22.14 -16.26 58.91
C ARG A 761 21.50 -15.18 59.80
N GLY A 762 21.61 -13.90 59.43
CA GLY A 762 21.01 -12.78 60.19
C GLY A 762 19.50 -12.64 60.04
N ASN A 763 18.87 -13.40 59.15
CA ASN A 763 17.46 -13.24 58.79
C ASN A 763 16.50 -13.70 59.90
N ALA A 764 16.85 -14.76 60.64
CA ALA A 764 16.03 -15.26 61.73
C ALA A 764 15.91 -14.21 62.85
N GLU A 765 17.01 -13.57 63.24
CA GLU A 765 17.01 -12.50 64.24
C GLU A 765 16.23 -11.27 63.77
N ARG A 766 16.39 -10.85 62.50
CA ARG A 766 15.64 -9.71 61.94
C ARG A 766 14.14 -9.98 61.88
N ARG A 767 13.75 -11.18 61.43
CA ARG A 767 12.36 -11.64 61.42
C ARG A 767 11.79 -11.64 62.85
N ASP A 768 12.50 -12.27 63.78
CA ASP A 768 12.00 -12.42 65.16
C ASP A 768 11.94 -11.05 65.88
N LEU A 769 12.85 -10.12 65.59
CA LEU A 769 12.78 -8.74 66.07
C LEU A 769 11.58 -7.98 65.47
N LEU A 770 11.33 -8.13 64.17
CA LEU A 770 10.16 -7.53 63.49
C LEU A 770 8.86 -8.06 64.10
N LEU A 771 8.73 -9.38 64.24
CA LEU A 771 7.55 -10.03 64.81
C LEU A 771 7.37 -9.73 66.31
N GLY A 772 8.47 -9.54 67.05
CA GLY A 772 8.42 -9.13 68.46
C GLY A 772 7.94 -7.69 68.66
N ARG A 773 8.20 -6.79 67.69
CA ARG A 773 7.77 -5.39 67.73
C ARG A 773 6.40 -5.13 67.07
N ALA A 774 5.97 -6.00 66.16
CA ALA A 774 4.60 -6.04 65.63
C ALA A 774 4.03 -7.46 65.70
N PRO A 775 3.43 -7.85 66.85
CA PRO A 775 2.87 -9.19 67.02
C PRO A 775 1.76 -9.51 66.03
N THR A 776 1.05 -8.51 65.47
CA THR A 776 0.02 -8.78 64.47
C THR A 776 0.60 -9.36 63.16
N LEU A 777 1.89 -9.17 62.87
CA LEU A 777 2.57 -9.73 61.70
C LEU A 777 2.89 -11.23 61.84
N ALA A 778 2.57 -11.88 62.96
CA ALA A 778 2.88 -13.30 63.19
C ALA A 778 2.32 -14.25 62.11
N ILE A 779 1.23 -13.86 61.43
CA ILE A 779 0.67 -14.61 60.28
C ILE A 779 1.64 -14.74 59.10
N LEU A 780 2.65 -13.86 59.00
CA LEU A 780 3.66 -13.86 57.95
C LEU A 780 4.89 -14.71 58.31
N LYS A 781 4.96 -15.31 59.49
CA LYS A 781 6.18 -15.97 59.99
C LYS A 781 6.79 -16.97 59.01
N GLU A 782 5.96 -17.80 58.38
CA GLU A 782 6.39 -18.81 57.41
C GLU A 782 6.87 -18.16 56.10
N ALA A 783 6.14 -17.17 55.57
CA ALA A 783 6.53 -16.42 54.37
C ALA A 783 7.84 -15.61 54.57
N LEU A 784 8.12 -15.19 55.80
CA LEU A 784 9.36 -14.50 56.17
C LEU A 784 10.49 -15.47 56.57
N SER A 785 10.30 -16.79 56.41
CA SER A 785 11.31 -17.80 56.72
C SER A 785 12.26 -18.02 55.54
N PRO A 786 13.57 -18.22 55.77
CA PRO A 786 14.50 -18.63 54.72
C PRO A 786 14.19 -20.02 54.14
N GLU A 787 13.36 -20.81 54.82
CA GLU A 787 12.94 -22.16 54.41
C GLU A 787 11.60 -22.18 53.65
N ALA A 788 11.03 -21.00 53.35
CA ALA A 788 9.75 -20.87 52.67
C ALA A 788 9.77 -21.52 51.27
N MET A 789 8.67 -22.14 50.88
CA MET A 789 8.43 -22.72 49.55
C MET A 789 8.00 -21.64 48.53
N LEU A 790 8.62 -20.46 48.66
CA LEU A 790 8.55 -19.27 47.83
C LEU A 790 7.16 -18.74 47.51
N ASP A 791 6.40 -19.43 46.68
CA ASP A 791 5.10 -18.97 46.21
C ASP A 791 3.96 -19.49 47.09
N ASP A 792 4.02 -20.73 47.56
CA ASP A 792 2.95 -21.32 48.37
C ASP A 792 2.79 -20.62 49.74
N ASP A 793 3.92 -20.23 50.36
CA ASP A 793 3.91 -19.57 51.65
C ASP A 793 3.46 -18.09 51.55
N ASP A 794 3.89 -17.39 50.49
CA ASP A 794 3.41 -16.04 50.17
C ASP A 794 1.90 -16.05 49.87
N ASP A 795 1.43 -17.03 49.09
CA ASP A 795 0.01 -17.17 48.73
C ASP A 795 -0.85 -17.55 49.93
N ARG A 796 -0.36 -18.45 50.79
CA ARG A 796 -1.02 -18.82 52.06
C ARG A 796 -1.11 -17.63 53.01
N ALA A 797 -0.03 -16.86 53.14
CA ALA A 797 0.01 -15.66 53.97
C ALA A 797 -0.93 -14.56 53.42
N ALA A 798 -0.92 -14.32 52.11
CA ALA A 798 -1.80 -13.35 51.47
C ALA A 798 -3.28 -13.73 51.56
N LEU A 799 -3.61 -15.02 51.39
CA LEU A 799 -4.96 -15.53 51.59
C LEU A 799 -5.41 -15.36 53.06
N GLY A 800 -4.51 -15.67 54.00
CA GLY A 800 -4.73 -15.46 55.42
C GLY A 800 -5.06 -14.00 55.74
N LEU A 801 -4.27 -13.05 55.22
CA LEU A 801 -4.52 -11.62 55.35
C LEU A 801 -5.84 -11.18 54.69
N ALA A 802 -6.14 -11.67 53.48
CA ALA A 802 -7.37 -11.31 52.76
C ALA A 802 -8.64 -11.75 53.50
N ARG A 803 -8.57 -12.87 54.22
CA ARG A 803 -9.66 -13.40 55.04
C ARG A 803 -9.84 -12.69 56.40
N MET A 804 -8.91 -11.82 56.79
CA MET A 804 -9.02 -11.09 58.05
C MET A 804 -10.10 -9.99 57.99
N PRO A 805 -10.89 -9.81 59.07
CA PRO A 805 -11.81 -8.69 59.20
C PRO A 805 -11.12 -7.34 59.03
N MET A 806 -11.83 -6.34 58.49
CA MET A 806 -11.26 -5.00 58.21
C MET A 806 -10.67 -4.35 59.46
N ASP A 807 -11.29 -4.50 60.63
CA ASP A 807 -10.80 -3.91 61.88
C ASP A 807 -9.46 -4.52 62.32
N ALA A 808 -9.26 -5.83 62.12
CA ALA A 808 -8.01 -6.50 62.41
C ALA A 808 -6.89 -6.08 61.43
N ARG A 809 -7.22 -5.87 60.15
CA ARG A 809 -6.27 -5.33 59.16
C ARG A 809 -5.92 -3.86 59.43
N LYS A 810 -6.88 -3.05 59.86
CA LYS A 810 -6.64 -1.66 60.30
C LYS A 810 -5.75 -1.59 61.53
N ALA A 811 -5.95 -2.48 62.51
CA ALA A 811 -5.08 -2.58 63.67
C ALA A 811 -3.62 -2.89 63.25
N MET A 812 -3.44 -3.88 62.38
CA MET A 812 -2.14 -4.25 61.82
C MET A 812 -1.49 -3.09 61.04
N ALA A 813 -2.24 -2.37 60.20
CA ALA A 813 -1.72 -1.20 59.47
C ALA A 813 -1.33 -0.06 60.42
N THR A 814 -2.08 0.14 61.50
CA THR A 814 -1.79 1.17 62.52
C THR A 814 -0.53 0.83 63.30
N GLU A 815 -0.32 -0.45 63.63
CA GLU A 815 0.88 -0.94 64.28
C GLU A 815 2.12 -0.76 63.38
N ILE A 816 2.02 -1.12 62.09
CA ILE A 816 3.10 -0.85 61.12
C ILE A 816 3.39 0.66 61.03
N ALA A 817 2.37 1.52 60.99
CA ALA A 817 2.54 2.97 60.96
C ALA A 817 3.14 3.55 62.27
N SER A 818 2.92 2.89 63.41
CA SER A 818 3.59 3.19 64.67
C SER A 818 5.07 2.83 64.60
N LEU A 819 5.40 1.63 64.10
CA LEU A 819 6.79 1.18 63.93
C LEU A 819 7.60 2.08 63.00
N LEU A 820 6.99 2.53 61.90
CA LEU A 820 7.64 3.44 60.94
C LEU A 820 7.86 4.86 61.50
N ARG A 821 7.03 5.31 62.46
CA ARG A 821 7.15 6.65 63.10
C ARG A 821 8.13 6.66 64.26
N ALA A 822 8.25 5.56 65.00
CA ALA A 822 9.09 5.45 66.18
C ALA A 822 10.60 5.34 65.87
N GLY A 823 11.05 5.78 64.68
CA GLY A 823 12.43 5.63 64.19
C GLY A 823 13.47 5.90 65.27
N ALA A 824 14.03 4.83 65.84
CA ALA A 824 14.92 4.91 66.98
C ALA A 824 16.16 4.06 66.75
N ALA A 825 17.30 4.70 66.98
CA ALA A 825 18.67 4.24 66.89
C ALA A 825 18.89 2.78 67.34
N GLY A 826 19.58 2.02 66.48
CA GLY A 826 20.14 0.70 66.78
C GLY A 826 19.20 -0.49 66.50
N ASN A 827 19.47 -1.20 65.39
CA ASN A 827 19.05 -2.57 65.03
C ASN A 827 17.84 -2.73 64.08
N ALA A 828 18.07 -3.54 63.02
CA ALA A 828 17.26 -4.14 61.94
C ALA A 828 16.13 -3.35 61.24
N LEU A 829 15.39 -2.47 61.93
CA LEU A 829 14.27 -1.69 61.36
C LEU A 829 14.71 -0.36 60.73
N THR A 830 16.00 -0.08 60.73
CA THR A 830 16.61 1.06 60.03
C THR A 830 16.82 0.80 58.55
N ASP A 831 16.65 -0.44 58.07
CA ASP A 831 16.79 -0.76 56.66
C ASP A 831 15.68 -0.07 55.85
N PRO A 832 16.02 0.86 54.94
CA PRO A 832 15.04 1.56 54.11
C PRO A 832 14.17 0.62 53.27
N ARG A 833 14.70 -0.55 52.87
CA ARG A 833 13.97 -1.55 52.08
C ARG A 833 12.86 -2.19 52.90
N ILE A 834 13.15 -2.54 54.15
CA ILE A 834 12.16 -3.06 55.10
C ILE A 834 11.10 -2.00 55.37
N GLN A 835 11.50 -0.74 55.57
CA GLN A 835 10.54 0.36 55.78
C GLN A 835 9.64 0.59 54.56
N ALA A 836 10.20 0.55 53.34
CA ALA A 836 9.43 0.70 52.11
C ALA A 836 8.45 -0.48 51.91
N ALA A 837 8.90 -1.71 52.15
CA ALA A 837 8.05 -2.89 52.07
C ALA A 837 6.91 -2.86 53.10
N LEU A 838 7.20 -2.43 54.34
CA LEU A 838 6.20 -2.24 55.39
C LEU A 838 5.18 -1.15 55.01
N ARG A 839 5.60 -0.03 54.41
CA ARG A 839 4.68 1.00 53.88
C ARG A 839 3.76 0.44 52.80
N SER A 840 4.32 -0.35 51.88
CA SER A 840 3.57 -1.02 50.81
C SER A 840 2.51 -1.97 51.40
N LEU A 841 2.91 -2.80 52.37
CA LEU A 841 2.00 -3.71 53.07
C LEU A 841 0.90 -2.97 53.82
N ALA A 842 1.25 -1.94 54.61
CA ALA A 842 0.26 -1.12 55.33
C ALA A 842 -0.76 -0.46 54.38
N ALA A 843 -0.31 0.02 53.23
CA ALA A 843 -1.18 0.62 52.21
C ALA A 843 -2.17 -0.39 51.62
N GLN A 844 -1.79 -1.67 51.46
CA GLN A 844 -2.73 -2.70 51.01
C GLN A 844 -3.69 -3.12 52.12
N LEU A 845 -3.22 -3.26 53.35
CA LEU A 845 -4.04 -3.65 54.51
C LEU A 845 -5.18 -2.66 54.78
N GLY A 846 -4.96 -1.36 54.53
CA GLY A 846 -5.94 -0.30 54.75
C GLY A 846 -7.10 -0.22 53.74
N ARG A 847 -7.07 -1.02 52.66
CA ARG A 847 -8.15 -1.04 51.66
C ARG A 847 -9.34 -1.86 52.13
N GLU A 848 -10.57 -1.51 51.72
CA GLU A 848 -11.78 -2.26 52.08
C GLU A 848 -11.74 -3.72 51.61
N ALA A 849 -11.43 -3.94 50.33
CA ALA A 849 -11.26 -5.25 49.72
C ALA A 849 -9.91 -5.34 48.99
N PRO A 850 -8.80 -5.64 49.68
CA PRO A 850 -7.52 -5.81 49.04
C PRO A 850 -7.53 -7.09 48.20
N ALA A 851 -7.19 -6.95 46.92
CA ALA A 851 -6.99 -8.12 46.06
C ALA A 851 -5.86 -8.99 46.62
N GLN A 852 -6.08 -10.31 46.72
CA GLN A 852 -5.08 -11.26 47.22
C GLN A 852 -3.74 -11.14 46.47
N SER A 853 -3.77 -10.90 45.16
CA SER A 853 -2.57 -10.68 44.35
C SER A 853 -1.73 -9.47 44.79
N ARG A 854 -2.36 -8.38 45.25
CA ARG A 854 -1.66 -7.20 45.76
C ARG A 854 -1.09 -7.42 47.15
N LEU A 855 -1.81 -8.19 47.99
CA LEU A 855 -1.29 -8.62 49.29
C LEU A 855 -0.12 -9.57 49.12
N ARG A 856 -0.21 -10.56 48.23
CA ARG A 856 0.88 -11.47 47.84
C ARG A 856 2.12 -10.69 47.40
N ALA A 857 1.95 -9.72 46.50
CA ALA A 857 3.05 -8.87 46.08
C ALA A 857 3.68 -8.08 47.25
N ALA A 858 2.87 -7.52 48.15
CA ALA A 858 3.36 -6.79 49.32
C ALA A 858 4.06 -7.70 50.35
N VAL A 859 3.54 -8.91 50.57
CA VAL A 859 4.15 -9.94 51.43
C VAL A 859 5.46 -10.40 50.81
N GLY A 860 5.50 -10.71 49.53
CA GLY A 860 6.71 -11.12 48.83
C GLY A 860 7.80 -10.04 48.77
N LEU A 861 7.42 -8.75 48.77
CA LEU A 861 8.35 -7.61 48.93
C LEU A 861 8.91 -7.53 50.35
N LEU A 862 8.08 -7.76 51.38
CA LEU A 862 8.53 -7.78 52.76
C LEU A 862 9.43 -9.00 53.04
N ALA A 863 9.06 -10.18 52.56
CA ALA A 863 9.87 -11.39 52.61
C ALA A 863 11.22 -11.16 51.93
N ALA A 864 11.23 -10.54 50.75
CA ALA A 864 12.46 -10.14 50.06
C ALA A 864 13.37 -9.28 50.94
N ALA A 865 12.81 -8.23 51.54
CA ALA A 865 13.57 -7.24 52.30
C ALA A 865 14.08 -7.80 53.63
N VAL A 866 13.30 -8.64 54.31
CA VAL A 866 13.69 -9.29 55.56
C VAL A 866 14.75 -10.36 55.32
N LEU A 867 14.63 -11.11 54.22
CA LEU A 867 15.56 -12.17 53.86
C LEU A 867 16.83 -11.67 53.14
N ALA A 868 16.89 -10.39 52.78
CA ALA A 868 18.06 -9.82 52.12
C ALA A 868 19.26 -9.75 53.08
N ASP A 869 20.26 -10.59 52.84
CA ASP A 869 21.56 -10.52 53.49
C ASP A 869 22.65 -10.30 52.41
N PRO A 870 23.42 -9.20 52.45
CA PRO A 870 24.50 -8.97 51.49
C PRO A 870 25.63 -10.02 51.55
N LEU A 871 25.70 -10.83 52.62
CA LEU A 871 26.64 -11.94 52.75
C LEU A 871 26.06 -13.28 52.27
N SER A 872 24.78 -13.32 51.87
CA SER A 872 24.18 -14.52 51.29
C SER A 872 24.61 -14.67 49.83
N CYS A 873 24.94 -15.91 49.43
CA CYS A 873 25.37 -16.23 48.08
C CYS A 873 24.36 -17.17 47.42
N ALA A 874 23.73 -16.71 46.34
CA ALA A 874 22.82 -17.52 45.56
C ALA A 874 23.60 -18.44 44.60
N LEU A 875 24.69 -17.94 44.02
CA LEU A 875 25.43 -18.65 42.99
C LEU A 875 26.93 -18.41 43.12
N ALA A 876 27.72 -19.47 43.20
CA ALA A 876 29.18 -19.41 43.09
C ALA A 876 29.64 -19.97 41.74
N LEU A 877 30.24 -19.09 40.92
CA LEU A 877 30.83 -19.42 39.62
C LEU A 877 32.36 -19.40 39.76
N LEU A 878 32.97 -20.57 39.83
CA LEU A 878 34.42 -20.67 40.02
C LEU A 878 35.20 -20.70 38.70
N ASP A 879 34.50 -20.90 37.58
CA ASP A 879 35.10 -20.99 36.24
C ASP A 879 35.32 -19.60 35.63
N ASN A 880 36.56 -19.29 35.27
CA ASN A 880 36.93 -18.01 34.65
C ASN A 880 37.10 -18.08 33.12
N ASP A 881 36.95 -19.27 32.54
CA ASP A 881 37.07 -19.55 31.10
C ASP A 881 35.82 -20.24 30.50
N ALA A 882 34.78 -20.48 31.31
CA ALA A 882 33.52 -21.07 30.87
C ALA A 882 32.67 -20.09 30.05
N ASP A 883 31.99 -20.60 29.02
CA ASP A 883 30.90 -19.91 28.32
C ASP A 883 29.63 -19.92 29.19
N THR A 884 29.44 -18.86 29.96
CA THR A 884 28.40 -18.74 30.99
C THR A 884 27.32 -17.75 30.56
N THR A 885 26.08 -18.21 30.50
CA THR A 885 24.90 -17.38 30.23
C THR A 885 23.93 -17.45 31.41
N LEU A 886 23.67 -16.30 32.03
CA LEU A 886 22.58 -16.09 32.98
C LEU A 886 21.54 -15.22 32.30
N ARG A 887 20.33 -15.75 32.07
CA ARG A 887 19.26 -15.03 31.37
C ARG A 887 17.91 -15.13 32.07
N ASP A 888 17.19 -14.02 32.17
CA ASP A 888 15.82 -13.96 32.69
C ASP A 888 15.69 -14.54 34.12
N ASN A 889 16.75 -14.47 34.94
CA ASN A 889 16.77 -15.05 36.29
C ASN A 889 16.45 -14.02 37.39
N ARG A 890 15.95 -14.52 38.52
CA ARG A 890 15.77 -13.76 39.75
C ARG A 890 16.60 -14.35 40.89
N LEU A 891 17.74 -13.74 41.18
CA LEU A 891 18.71 -14.19 42.16
C LEU A 891 18.66 -13.26 43.38
N ARG A 892 18.02 -13.67 44.47
CA ARG A 892 18.14 -12.93 45.74
C ARG A 892 19.30 -13.50 46.52
N GLY A 893 20.33 -12.69 46.69
CA GLY A 893 21.67 -13.12 47.11
C GLY A 893 22.72 -12.73 46.06
N GLY A 894 23.98 -12.68 46.46
CA GLY A 894 25.09 -12.35 45.57
C GLY A 894 25.49 -13.51 44.66
N ILE A 895 26.16 -13.18 43.55
CA ILE A 895 26.95 -14.10 42.74
C ILE A 895 28.41 -13.96 43.19
N SER A 896 29.04 -15.05 43.61
CA SER A 896 30.47 -15.11 43.91
C SER A 896 31.25 -15.58 42.68
N LEU A 897 32.32 -14.89 42.32
CA LEU A 897 33.16 -15.21 41.16
C LEU A 897 34.52 -15.77 41.59
N PHE A 898 34.99 -16.81 40.90
CA PHE A 898 36.33 -17.42 40.98
C PHE A 898 36.72 -18.02 42.34
N ALA A 899 35.88 -17.89 43.35
CA ALA A 899 36.02 -18.54 44.64
C ALA A 899 34.64 -18.59 45.32
N GLU A 900 34.54 -19.40 46.37
CA GLU A 900 33.36 -19.42 47.22
C GLU A 900 33.17 -18.06 47.94
N SER A 901 31.92 -17.79 48.32
CA SER A 901 31.53 -16.55 48.97
C SER A 901 32.24 -16.33 50.33
N GLY A 902 32.58 -15.07 50.65
CA GLY A 902 33.20 -14.68 51.93
C GLY A 902 32.93 -13.21 52.29
N GLU A 903 33.57 -12.67 53.32
CA GLU A 903 33.41 -11.26 53.75
C GLU A 903 34.19 -10.29 52.83
N PHE A 904 33.48 -9.60 51.92
CA PHE A 904 34.12 -8.62 51.02
C PHE A 904 33.49 -7.24 51.12
N PRO A 905 34.20 -6.26 51.73
CA PRO A 905 33.84 -4.85 51.61
C PRO A 905 34.16 -4.33 50.20
N GLU A 906 33.60 -3.18 49.87
CA GLU A 906 33.83 -2.47 48.59
C GLU A 906 35.33 -2.17 48.37
N LEU A 907 35.76 -2.12 47.11
CA LEU A 907 37.15 -1.79 46.78
C LEU A 907 37.47 -0.34 47.17
N THR A 908 38.58 -0.13 47.89
CA THR A 908 39.02 1.22 48.24
C THR A 908 39.58 1.94 47.02
N ALA A 909 39.60 3.28 47.05
CA ALA A 909 40.17 4.09 45.96
C ALA A 909 41.64 3.71 45.63
N ASP A 910 42.44 3.35 46.64
CA ASP A 910 43.83 2.93 46.43
C ASP A 910 43.94 1.54 45.81
N GLN A 911 43.04 0.62 46.15
CA GLN A 911 42.94 -0.69 45.50
C GLN A 911 42.51 -0.57 44.03
N LEU A 912 41.58 0.35 43.72
CA LEU A 912 41.18 0.63 42.34
C LEU A 912 42.33 1.21 41.51
N LYS A 913 43.14 2.12 42.06
CA LYS A 913 44.36 2.64 41.39
C LYS A 913 45.37 1.54 41.13
N LEU A 914 45.59 0.68 42.12
CA LEU A 914 46.48 -0.48 41.99
C LEU A 914 46.03 -1.42 40.87
N LEU A 915 44.73 -1.69 40.77
CA LEU A 915 44.14 -2.46 39.66
C LEU A 915 44.38 -1.77 38.31
N SER A 916 44.12 -0.46 38.21
CA SER A 916 44.34 0.31 36.98
C SER A 916 45.80 0.26 36.49
N VAL A 917 46.78 0.32 37.40
CA VAL A 917 48.21 0.23 37.05
C VAL A 917 48.56 -1.19 36.60
N GLY A 918 48.08 -2.21 37.32
CA GLY A 918 48.34 -3.60 36.98
C GLY A 918 47.75 -4.01 35.63
N ILE A 919 46.52 -3.57 35.32
CA ILE A 919 45.86 -3.83 34.03
C ILE A 919 46.61 -3.15 32.88
N ARG A 920 47.02 -1.87 33.06
CA ARG A 920 47.84 -1.15 32.06
C ARG A 920 49.22 -1.77 31.82
N THR A 921 49.75 -2.50 32.79
CA THR A 921 51.02 -3.24 32.67
C THR A 921 50.83 -4.68 32.17
N GLY A 922 49.61 -5.05 31.74
CA GLY A 922 49.33 -6.33 31.08
C GLY A 922 49.09 -7.50 32.02
N LYS A 923 48.88 -7.26 33.33
CA LYS A 923 48.74 -8.34 34.33
C LYS A 923 47.35 -8.99 34.35
N LEU A 924 46.38 -8.46 33.61
CA LEU A 924 45.05 -9.05 33.44
C LEU A 924 44.99 -9.73 32.07
N ILE A 925 44.87 -11.06 32.05
CA ILE A 925 44.89 -11.87 30.84
C ILE A 925 43.56 -12.62 30.67
N PRO A 926 43.13 -12.93 29.43
CA PRO A 926 42.01 -13.81 29.22
C PRO A 926 42.40 -15.25 29.61
N ALA A 927 41.56 -15.92 30.42
CA ALA A 927 41.76 -17.32 30.82
C ALA A 927 41.60 -18.30 29.64
N GLY A 928 40.76 -17.93 28.66
CA GLY A 928 40.43 -18.69 27.46
C GLY A 928 39.54 -17.86 26.55
N GLU A 929 38.68 -18.50 25.73
CA GLU A 929 37.69 -17.82 24.86
C GLU A 929 36.29 -17.68 25.50
N GLY A 930 36.13 -18.13 26.75
CA GLY A 930 34.85 -18.08 27.46
C GLY A 930 34.32 -16.66 27.65
N ALA A 931 33.00 -16.54 27.65
CA ALA A 931 32.29 -15.29 27.87
C ALA A 931 31.29 -15.42 29.03
N LEU A 932 31.10 -14.33 29.78
CA LEU A 932 30.02 -14.20 30.75
C LEU A 932 28.93 -13.28 30.19
N THR A 933 27.75 -13.84 29.91
CA THR A 933 26.57 -13.10 29.45
C THR A 933 25.53 -13.04 30.56
N LEU A 934 25.19 -11.84 31.00
CA LEU A 934 24.13 -11.54 31.95
C LEU A 934 23.05 -10.76 31.21
N GLN A 935 21.87 -11.35 31.00
CA GLN A 935 20.77 -10.69 30.30
C GLN A 935 19.45 -10.73 31.09
N CYS A 936 18.80 -9.58 31.28
CA CYS A 936 17.47 -9.50 31.88
C CYS A 936 17.35 -10.16 33.28
N ASN A 937 18.45 -10.20 34.06
CA ASN A 937 18.43 -10.77 35.41
C ASN A 937 18.12 -9.71 36.48
N GLU A 938 17.51 -10.12 37.59
CA GLU A 938 17.40 -9.35 38.84
C GLU A 938 18.30 -10.03 39.87
N PHE A 939 19.43 -9.40 40.25
CA PHE A 939 20.33 -9.96 41.26
C PHE A 939 20.90 -8.93 42.21
N SER A 940 21.22 -9.35 43.43
CA SER A 940 21.67 -8.40 44.47
C SER A 940 23.05 -7.81 44.16
N SER A 941 24.07 -8.64 43.95
CA SER A 941 25.41 -8.19 43.57
C SER A 941 26.18 -9.31 42.88
N MET A 942 27.21 -8.98 42.10
CA MET A 942 28.19 -9.94 41.59
C MET A 942 29.57 -9.54 42.10
N ARG A 943 30.25 -10.39 42.86
CA ARG A 943 31.51 -10.03 43.52
C ARG A 943 32.56 -11.12 43.33
N LEU A 944 33.81 -10.70 43.15
CA LEU A 944 34.96 -11.58 43.29
C LEU A 944 34.96 -12.21 44.68
N GLY A 945 35.09 -13.53 44.72
CA GLY A 945 35.21 -14.29 45.94
C GLY A 945 36.51 -13.97 46.67
N ALA A 946 36.58 -14.44 47.91
CA ALA A 946 37.47 -13.88 48.90
C ALA A 946 38.96 -13.95 48.58
N GLU A 947 39.31 -15.18 48.26
CA GLU A 947 40.66 -15.61 47.94
C GLU A 947 41.04 -15.07 46.57
N SER A 948 40.07 -15.00 45.64
CA SER A 948 40.28 -14.47 44.29
C SER A 948 40.60 -12.97 44.29
N LEU A 949 39.87 -12.16 45.06
CA LEU A 949 40.16 -10.73 45.17
C LEU A 949 41.55 -10.47 45.77
N ARG A 950 41.91 -11.20 46.84
CA ARG A 950 43.25 -11.12 47.44
C ARG A 950 44.32 -11.53 46.44
N ALA A 951 44.12 -12.64 45.74
CA ALA A 951 45.03 -13.11 44.69
C ALA A 951 45.21 -12.06 43.59
N MET A 952 44.12 -11.47 43.10
CA MET A 952 44.16 -10.40 42.11
C MET A 952 44.99 -9.20 42.59
N LEU A 953 44.70 -8.68 43.80
CA LEU A 953 45.44 -7.54 44.35
C LEU A 953 46.93 -7.85 44.56
N THR A 954 47.27 -9.05 45.04
CA THR A 954 48.65 -9.51 45.16
C THR A 954 49.33 -9.56 43.80
N THR A 955 48.72 -10.17 42.78
CA THR A 955 49.25 -10.21 41.41
C THR A 955 49.51 -8.80 40.86
N MET A 956 48.58 -7.86 41.10
CA MET A 956 48.78 -6.47 40.69
C MET A 956 49.97 -5.79 41.38
N GLN A 957 50.29 -6.16 42.63
CA GLN A 957 51.43 -5.63 43.39
C GLN A 957 52.76 -6.31 43.03
N THR A 958 52.81 -7.64 43.07
CA THR A 958 54.06 -8.42 43.03
C THR A 958 54.46 -8.89 41.63
N GLY A 959 53.55 -8.80 40.65
CA GLY A 959 53.76 -9.32 39.30
C GLY A 959 53.20 -10.74 39.13
N GLY A 960 53.01 -11.15 37.87
CA GLY A 960 52.29 -12.36 37.46
C GLY A 960 51.03 -12.01 36.65
N ASP A 961 50.30 -13.05 36.23
CA ASP A 961 49.11 -12.91 35.41
C ASP A 961 47.87 -13.35 36.20
N PHE A 962 46.81 -12.55 36.14
CA PHE A 962 45.49 -12.87 36.68
C PHE A 962 44.54 -13.17 35.52
N ALA A 963 43.98 -14.37 35.51
CA ALA A 963 43.11 -14.85 34.44
C ALA A 963 41.63 -14.51 34.73
N ALA A 964 40.98 -13.84 33.77
CA ALA A 964 39.56 -13.49 33.80
C ALA A 964 38.87 -13.88 32.48
N TRP A 965 37.55 -13.72 32.39
CA TRP A 965 36.83 -13.99 31.15
C TRP A 965 37.35 -13.19 29.96
N ARG A 966 37.28 -13.75 28.75
CA ARG A 966 37.60 -13.02 27.52
C ARG A 966 36.65 -11.86 27.32
N SER A 967 35.36 -12.11 27.48
CA SER A 967 34.35 -11.07 27.37
C SER A 967 33.26 -11.19 28.42
N LEU A 968 32.77 -10.04 28.88
CA LEU A 968 31.64 -9.94 29.79
C LEU A 968 30.61 -8.99 29.21
N ARG A 969 29.36 -9.44 29.08
CA ARG A 969 28.24 -8.64 28.60
C ARG A 969 27.13 -8.65 29.65
N ALA A 970 26.84 -7.49 30.21
CA ALA A 970 25.71 -7.30 31.11
C ALA A 970 24.68 -6.39 30.42
N ALA A 971 23.57 -6.98 29.99
CA ALA A 971 22.48 -6.29 29.30
C ALA A 971 21.16 -6.35 30.07
N ASP A 972 20.51 -5.20 30.26
CA ASP A 972 19.13 -5.10 30.78
C ASP A 972 18.91 -5.77 32.16
N ASN A 973 19.96 -5.87 32.99
CA ASN A 973 19.86 -6.45 34.33
C ASN A 973 19.46 -5.38 35.36
N THR A 974 18.90 -5.83 36.48
CA THR A 974 18.65 -5.02 37.67
C THR A 974 19.61 -5.42 38.80
N LEU A 975 20.40 -4.46 39.31
CA LEU A 975 21.41 -4.69 40.35
C LEU A 975 21.16 -3.83 41.60
N ASP A 976 21.20 -4.44 42.79
CA ASP A 976 20.82 -3.79 44.05
C ASP A 976 22.00 -3.42 44.99
N ALA A 977 23.22 -3.84 44.65
CA ALA A 977 24.41 -3.65 45.46
C ALA A 977 25.71 -3.63 44.63
N TYR A 978 26.77 -3.11 45.25
CA TYR A 978 28.11 -2.98 44.67
C TYR A 978 28.60 -4.30 44.05
N SER A 979 29.02 -4.24 42.79
CA SER A 979 29.43 -5.40 41.98
C SER A 979 30.79 -5.22 41.30
N HIS A 980 31.51 -6.33 41.09
CA HIS A 980 32.77 -6.44 40.35
C HIS A 980 32.49 -7.08 38.98
N PHE A 981 33.03 -6.50 37.92
CA PHE A 981 32.92 -7.02 36.55
C PHE A 981 34.31 -7.31 35.97
N PRO A 982 34.94 -8.44 36.32
CA PRO A 982 36.26 -8.82 35.83
C PRO A 982 36.19 -9.47 34.44
N ALA A 983 36.79 -8.85 33.43
CA ALA A 983 36.93 -9.43 32.08
C ALA A 983 38.04 -8.75 31.29
N PHE A 984 38.47 -9.34 30.18
CA PHE A 984 39.35 -8.65 29.24
C PHE A 984 38.60 -7.55 28.49
N ASP A 985 37.46 -7.90 27.87
CA ASP A 985 36.54 -6.97 27.22
C ASP A 985 35.18 -6.94 27.93
N ALA A 986 34.71 -5.78 28.39
CA ALA A 986 33.46 -5.67 29.14
C ALA A 986 32.46 -4.70 28.51
N ALA A 987 31.18 -5.07 28.49
CA ALA A 987 30.08 -4.22 28.01
C ALA A 987 28.91 -4.22 29.00
N LEU A 988 28.49 -3.04 29.44
CA LEU A 988 27.31 -2.82 30.29
C LEU A 988 26.28 -1.99 29.51
N THR A 989 25.14 -2.58 29.18
CA THR A 989 24.10 -1.94 28.35
C THR A 989 22.71 -2.02 28.97
N GLY A 990 21.98 -0.91 29.08
CA GLY A 990 20.56 -0.95 29.47
C GLY A 990 20.26 -1.39 30.91
N ASN A 991 21.28 -1.56 31.77
CA ASN A 991 21.07 -2.06 33.12
C ASN A 991 20.44 -0.98 34.03
N SER A 992 19.62 -1.42 34.99
CA SER A 992 19.05 -0.61 36.06
C SER A 992 19.82 -0.82 37.37
N LEU A 993 20.45 0.24 37.87
CA LEU A 993 21.27 0.22 39.09
C LEU A 993 20.48 0.85 40.24
N LEU A 994 20.16 0.07 41.27
CA LEU A 994 19.24 0.43 42.36
C LEU A 994 19.91 0.71 43.72
N THR A 995 21.24 0.59 43.83
CA THR A 995 22.02 0.92 45.04
C THR A 995 21.90 2.42 45.41
N ASN A 996 22.51 2.93 46.48
CA ASN A 996 22.71 4.37 46.63
C ASN A 996 24.22 4.56 46.83
N GLY A 997 24.89 5.37 46.00
CA GLY A 997 26.35 5.55 46.04
C GLY A 997 27.11 4.72 45.01
N ASP A 998 28.19 4.04 45.41
CA ASP A 998 29.08 3.36 44.45
C ASP A 998 28.40 2.12 43.86
N ALA A 999 28.27 2.10 42.52
CA ALA A 999 27.58 1.04 41.79
C ALA A 999 28.43 -0.24 41.67
N GLY A 1000 29.75 -0.08 41.63
CA GLY A 1000 30.67 -1.19 41.40
C GLY A 1000 32.00 -0.78 40.79
N ALA A 1001 32.80 -1.79 40.45
CA ALA A 1001 34.04 -1.67 39.72
C ALA A 1001 34.01 -2.55 38.46
N LEU A 1002 34.22 -1.91 37.31
CA LEU A 1002 34.51 -2.56 36.04
C LEU A 1002 36.03 -2.76 35.94
N ILE A 1003 36.45 -4.02 35.94
CA ILE A 1003 37.86 -4.43 35.99
C ILE A 1003 38.17 -5.05 34.64
N ALA A 1004 38.53 -4.22 33.66
CA ALA A 1004 38.69 -4.66 32.28
C ALA A 1004 39.75 -3.92 31.49
N VAL A 1005 40.31 -4.58 30.47
CA VAL A 1005 41.25 -3.94 29.54
C VAL A 1005 40.50 -2.97 28.64
N GLN A 1006 39.37 -3.39 28.07
CA GLN A 1006 38.46 -2.54 27.29
C GLN A 1006 37.04 -2.55 27.86
N ALA A 1007 36.35 -1.41 27.79
CA ALA A 1007 35.05 -1.22 28.42
C ALA A 1007 34.09 -0.37 27.57
N LYS A 1008 32.83 -0.81 27.47
CA LYS A 1008 31.70 -0.06 26.88
C LYS A 1008 30.54 0.06 27.86
N ILE A 1009 30.02 1.26 28.06
CA ILE A 1009 28.96 1.55 29.05
C ILE A 1009 27.88 2.40 28.38
N ILE A 1010 26.76 1.78 27.98
CA ILE A 1010 25.76 2.42 27.11
C ILE A 1010 24.34 2.31 27.67
N GLY A 1011 23.63 3.43 27.82
CA GLY A 1011 22.19 3.41 28.07
C GLY A 1011 21.75 2.84 29.43
N ASN A 1012 22.63 2.82 30.44
CA ASN A 1012 22.30 2.33 31.78
C ASN A 1012 21.56 3.41 32.59
N PHE A 1013 20.68 3.00 33.49
CA PHE A 1013 19.86 3.87 34.33
C PHE A 1013 20.25 3.72 35.81
N ALA A 1014 20.46 4.84 36.48
CA ALA A 1014 20.73 4.91 37.90
C ALA A 1014 20.00 6.11 38.51
N HIS A 1015 19.38 5.93 39.68
CA HIS A 1015 18.56 6.95 40.33
C HIS A 1015 19.27 7.53 41.56
N ASN A 1016 20.14 8.54 41.36
CA ASN A 1016 20.94 9.35 42.33
C ASN A 1016 22.46 9.04 42.42
N ASP A 1017 23.29 10.00 42.02
CA ASP A 1017 24.77 10.13 42.18
C ASP A 1017 25.60 8.82 42.27
N PHE A 1018 25.38 7.91 41.32
CA PHE A 1018 26.10 6.64 41.30
C PHE A 1018 27.46 6.75 40.64
N ARG A 1019 28.48 6.09 41.20
CA ARG A 1019 29.81 5.97 40.58
C ARG A 1019 30.09 4.54 40.17
N LEU A 1020 30.37 4.33 38.88
CA LEU A 1020 30.96 3.09 38.38
C LEU A 1020 32.44 3.34 38.12
N PHE A 1021 33.31 2.68 38.88
CA PHE A 1021 34.75 2.82 38.72
C PHE A 1021 35.24 1.94 37.58
N VAL A 1022 36.08 2.48 36.70
CA VAL A 1022 36.70 1.71 35.63
C VAL A 1022 38.20 1.65 35.88
N SER A 1023 38.69 0.44 36.19
CA SER A 1023 40.11 0.15 36.32
C SER A 1023 40.59 -0.51 35.03
N GLY A 1024 41.35 0.23 34.21
CA GLY A 1024 41.73 -0.19 32.87
C GLY A 1024 42.09 0.95 31.91
N THR A 1025 41.77 0.78 30.61
CA THR A 1025 41.79 1.88 29.64
C THR A 1025 40.52 2.74 29.71
N ASN A 1026 40.53 3.93 29.12
CA ASN A 1026 39.36 4.82 29.13
C ASN A 1026 38.14 4.15 28.48
N PRO A 1027 36.99 4.06 29.17
CA PRO A 1027 35.79 3.42 28.61
C PRO A 1027 35.10 4.30 27.55
N GLU A 1028 34.43 3.67 26.59
CA GLU A 1028 33.42 4.35 25.77
C GLU A 1028 32.10 4.41 26.57
N SER A 1029 31.64 5.63 26.91
CA SER A 1029 30.42 5.85 27.71
C SER A 1029 29.42 6.72 26.95
N LEU A 1030 28.17 6.26 26.81
CA LEU A 1030 27.13 6.96 26.04
C LEU A 1030 25.74 6.79 26.66
N ALA A 1031 24.96 7.87 26.67
CA ALA A 1031 23.53 7.87 26.98
C ALA A 1031 23.12 7.24 28.33
N ASN A 1032 24.00 7.26 29.35
CA ASN A 1032 23.66 6.75 30.68
C ASN A 1032 22.88 7.80 31.48
N GLY A 1033 21.76 7.42 32.09
CA GLY A 1033 20.92 8.29 32.93
C GLY A 1033 21.32 8.17 34.40
N GLY A 1034 21.83 9.24 35.00
CA GLY A 1034 22.15 9.32 36.44
C GLY A 1034 23.34 8.47 36.92
N LEU A 1035 24.11 7.88 36.00
CA LEU A 1035 25.32 7.08 36.26
C LEU A 1035 26.59 7.88 35.91
N ASN A 1036 27.43 8.14 36.90
CA ASN A 1036 28.74 8.77 36.72
C ASN A 1036 29.82 7.67 36.52
N VAL A 1037 30.51 7.71 35.39
CA VAL A 1037 31.63 6.79 35.10
C VAL A 1037 32.93 7.44 35.57
N VAL A 1038 33.62 6.82 36.53
CA VAL A 1038 34.85 7.34 37.14
C VAL A 1038 36.03 6.46 36.72
N THR A 1039 36.86 6.95 35.80
CA THR A 1039 38.11 6.28 35.45
C THR A 1039 39.15 6.52 36.56
N VAL A 1040 39.78 5.44 37.06
CA VAL A 1040 40.73 5.48 38.19
C VAL A 1040 42.18 5.35 37.75
#